data_AF-A0A349YQR1-F1
#
_entry.id   AF-A0A349YQR1-F1
#
_cell.length_a   1.000
_cell.length_b   1.000
_cell.length_c   1.000
_cell.angle_alpha   90.00
_cell.angle_beta   90.00
_cell.angle_gamma   90.00
#
_symmetry.space_group_name_H-M   'P 1'
#
loop_
_entity.id
_entity.type
_entity.pdbx_description
1 polymer ?
#
loop_
_entity_poly.entity_id
_entity_poly.type
_entity_poly.pdbx_seq_one_letter_code
_entity_poly.pdbx_strand_id
1 'polypeptide(L)'
;MFEDRADNQCIFPLHWKKILQYTKHRYEDNYVKSLKESKLLFEEYKRNHYIKSKTLKELLLLSNCTSVLFYARLYQEQYGLGERPSQIIKEKQNASWMFERDYCFMNIRATAIDTADTGNMIDAVKLLPGLRVSGIHIAPFFACDYGIIYCQNSFYQINEEIVHKELFDAGVNAIEQMKFYIDCCHLLDMAVGFDMTPHTSWKSPLRLDHPECYRWVRLNEDRTGLYEDMSIDEQYKDSFQKICQKNILSIANELKVEYKIEKFDVSEYSQEAERIVQVGNQKLKEQGYYSVPPQTWNGVGVPSYKKYSYGVDMPIWDYRDSKGQDQGQHAIWLHSCFYLHKGMRANRMPDVIGQHKNAEKVIFNEDTRQFLISYISEIVEQYQFDFVRLDYVDHIFNVQETKDGQLPVSETLTPDELKNMIDSLRQKWPGLGFQADHLGKDGVKFGKAGFNIITGEEVGRQFNIENERDIFDYLMDSEKIGNNQCRPNWAIDTHDMAHPLFFGKELALREGRVGMLARFFVSRFGNVGPYRRPKYEVIGNQVLASGIHRANNRPESLAWTEDLVVFNGYHQIEDLYDALKDELKDCRIISYEIGLKNIVFTLEYLHRNAFFIGIVPIPIVNGKNCNDCLESEKSFVLRNLGGRKMECFVSTTAKQLDFTNRCLKEDFIQIDGGESGQNMKIELKESGFLLIRLTEQEGYEENGK
;
A
#
# COMPACT_ATOMS: atom_id res chain seq x y z
N MET A 1 -39.84 14.34 4.54
CA MET A 1 -39.70 12.87 4.72
C MET A 1 -38.36 12.40 5.29
N PHE A 2 -37.30 13.22 5.35
CA PHE A 2 -36.19 12.98 6.30
C PHE A 2 -36.55 13.43 7.73
N GLU A 3 -37.49 14.38 7.85
CA GLU A 3 -37.94 14.91 9.16
C GLU A 3 -38.99 14.02 9.85
N ASP A 4 -39.83 13.28 9.13
CA ASP A 4 -40.97 12.56 9.73
C ASP A 4 -40.71 11.10 10.15
N ARG A 5 -39.49 10.59 9.98
CA ARG A 5 -39.09 9.25 10.48
C ARG A 5 -37.77 9.24 11.26
N ALA A 6 -37.13 10.39 11.43
CA ALA A 6 -35.84 10.50 12.12
C ALA A 6 -35.94 10.53 13.65
N ASP A 7 -37.15 10.62 14.22
CA ASP A 7 -37.34 10.67 15.68
C ASP A 7 -37.31 9.32 16.39
N ASN A 8 -37.09 8.20 15.68
CA ASN A 8 -36.84 6.92 16.34
C ASN A 8 -35.50 6.30 15.93
N GLN A 9 -34.52 6.47 16.83
CA GLN A 9 -33.53 5.48 17.27
C GLN A 9 -32.15 5.33 16.61
N CYS A 10 -31.78 6.02 15.52
CA CYS A 10 -30.38 5.93 15.06
C CYS A 10 -29.48 6.85 15.88
N ILE A 11 -28.65 6.24 16.73
CA ILE A 11 -27.62 6.95 17.49
C ILE A 11 -26.33 6.88 16.66
N PHE A 12 -25.75 8.03 16.32
CA PHE A 12 -24.41 8.09 15.70
C PHE A 12 -23.30 8.18 16.77
N PRO A 13 -22.08 7.69 16.48
CA PRO A 13 -20.90 7.99 17.29
C PRO A 13 -20.68 9.51 17.44
N LEU A 14 -19.97 9.93 18.49
CA LEU A 14 -19.83 11.36 18.81
C LEU A 14 -19.19 12.15 17.66
N HIS A 15 -18.10 11.65 17.07
CA HIS A 15 -17.42 12.32 15.95
C HIS A 15 -18.32 12.45 14.72
N TRP A 16 -19.13 11.43 14.42
CA TRP A 16 -20.16 11.50 13.37
C TRP A 16 -21.19 12.59 13.62
N LYS A 17 -21.70 12.71 14.86
CA LYS A 17 -22.67 13.75 15.22
C LYS A 17 -22.11 15.14 14.97
N LYS A 18 -20.86 15.40 15.39
CA LYS A 18 -20.21 16.70 15.18
C LYS A 18 -20.06 17.02 13.68
N ILE A 19 -19.59 16.06 12.88
CA ILE A 19 -19.43 16.22 11.43
C ILE A 19 -20.79 16.46 10.74
N LEU A 20 -21.83 15.70 11.12
CA LEU A 20 -23.19 15.87 10.58
C LEU A 20 -23.81 17.21 10.95
N GLN A 21 -23.64 17.66 12.20
CA GLN A 21 -24.11 18.97 12.66
C GLN A 21 -23.40 20.10 11.91
N TYR A 22 -22.07 20.03 11.79
CA TYR A 22 -21.29 21.00 11.03
C TYR A 22 -21.76 21.06 9.57
N THR A 23 -21.82 19.92 8.89
CA THR A 23 -22.21 19.88 7.47
C THR A 23 -23.64 20.32 7.23
N LYS A 24 -24.59 20.01 8.13
CA LYS A 24 -25.96 20.50 8.00
C LYS A 24 -26.02 22.03 8.11
N HIS A 25 -25.31 22.61 9.08
CA HIS A 25 -25.32 24.05 9.30
C HIS A 25 -24.57 24.81 8.20
N ARG A 26 -23.38 24.35 7.82
CA ARG A 26 -22.51 24.99 6.81
C ARG A 26 -23.13 25.06 5.42
N TYR A 27 -23.98 24.08 5.08
CA TYR A 27 -24.57 23.92 3.75
C TYR A 27 -26.10 24.06 3.75
N GLU A 28 -26.68 24.81 4.69
CA GLU A 28 -28.13 24.98 4.84
C GLU A 28 -28.84 25.32 3.52
N ASP A 29 -28.30 26.30 2.76
CA ASP A 29 -28.84 26.73 1.47
C ASP A 29 -28.80 25.64 0.38
N ASN A 30 -27.86 24.70 0.47
CA ASN A 30 -27.68 23.61 -0.49
C ASN A 30 -28.12 22.24 0.05
N TYR A 31 -28.60 22.17 1.29
CA TYR A 31 -28.83 20.91 1.99
C TYR A 31 -29.84 20.02 1.26
N VAL A 32 -30.91 20.60 0.71
CA VAL A 32 -31.93 19.86 -0.07
C VAL A 32 -31.32 19.24 -1.34
N LYS A 33 -30.43 19.96 -2.01
CA LYS A 33 -29.72 19.46 -3.20
C LYS A 33 -28.77 18.34 -2.82
N SER A 34 -27.95 18.53 -1.79
CA SER A 34 -27.03 17.51 -1.27
C SER A 34 -27.77 16.26 -0.81
N LEU A 35 -28.94 16.39 -0.18
CA LEU A 35 -29.78 15.27 0.24
C LEU A 35 -30.29 14.45 -0.95
N LYS A 36 -30.73 15.13 -2.02
CA LYS A 36 -31.19 14.48 -3.26
C LYS A 36 -30.04 13.75 -3.96
N GLU A 37 -28.89 14.40 -4.11
CA GLU A 37 -27.71 13.80 -4.75
C GLU A 37 -27.18 12.61 -3.92
N SER A 38 -27.06 12.77 -2.61
CA SER A 38 -26.71 11.70 -1.66
C SER A 38 -27.62 10.48 -1.81
N LYS A 39 -28.93 10.69 -1.97
CA LYS A 39 -29.88 9.60 -2.20
C LYS A 39 -29.58 8.87 -3.51
N LEU A 40 -29.32 9.59 -4.61
CA LEU A 40 -29.01 8.94 -5.89
C LEU A 40 -27.75 8.08 -5.81
N LEU A 41 -26.69 8.60 -5.18
CA LEU A 41 -25.43 7.88 -4.97
C LEU A 41 -25.64 6.65 -4.08
N PHE A 42 -26.44 6.78 -3.02
CA PHE A 42 -26.79 5.68 -2.12
C PHE A 42 -27.56 4.57 -2.87
N GLU A 43 -28.57 4.92 -3.67
CA GLU A 43 -29.33 3.93 -4.45
C GLU A 43 -28.48 3.23 -5.52
N GLU A 44 -27.54 3.95 -6.13
CA GLU A 44 -26.55 3.36 -7.04
C GLU A 44 -25.64 2.38 -6.30
N TYR A 45 -25.05 2.81 -5.19
CA TYR A 45 -24.20 1.96 -4.37
C TYR A 45 -24.96 0.74 -3.83
N LYS A 46 -26.21 0.87 -3.40
CA LYS A 46 -27.06 -0.26 -3.00
C LYS A 46 -27.24 -1.31 -4.08
N ARG A 47 -27.30 -0.88 -5.34
CA ARG A 47 -27.50 -1.76 -6.49
C ARG A 47 -26.21 -2.45 -6.91
N ASN A 48 -25.09 -1.71 -6.84
CA ASN A 48 -23.86 -2.08 -7.51
C ASN A 48 -22.72 -2.43 -6.53
N HIS A 49 -22.79 -1.99 -5.28
CA HIS A 49 -21.72 -1.93 -4.29
C HIS A 49 -20.54 -1.00 -4.65
N TYR A 50 -20.77 -0.06 -5.58
CA TYR A 50 -19.84 0.99 -5.98
C TYR A 50 -20.60 2.11 -6.71
N ILE A 51 -19.95 3.25 -6.94
CA ILE A 51 -20.44 4.37 -7.75
C ILE A 51 -19.60 4.48 -9.01
N LYS A 52 -20.23 4.36 -10.19
CA LYS A 52 -19.59 4.57 -11.50
C LYS A 52 -20.23 5.68 -12.32
N SER A 53 -21.35 6.24 -11.86
CA SER A 53 -22.00 7.38 -12.53
C SER A 53 -21.19 8.68 -12.49
N LYS A 54 -20.12 8.72 -11.69
CA LYS A 54 -19.19 9.83 -11.54
C LYS A 54 -17.76 9.30 -11.57
N THR A 55 -16.89 9.97 -12.31
CA THR A 55 -15.44 9.77 -12.25
C THR A 55 -14.88 10.14 -10.87
N LEU A 56 -13.65 9.74 -10.58
CA LEU A 56 -12.97 10.09 -9.33
C LEU A 56 -12.87 11.63 -9.13
N LYS A 57 -12.60 12.38 -10.19
CA LYS A 57 -12.57 13.85 -10.14
C LYS A 57 -13.95 14.45 -9.87
N GLU A 58 -15.00 13.92 -10.50
CA GLU A 58 -16.39 14.35 -10.23
C GLU A 58 -16.85 14.02 -8.81
N LEU A 59 -16.37 12.90 -8.23
CA LEU A 59 -16.60 12.56 -6.83
C LEU A 59 -15.95 13.58 -5.88
N LEU A 60 -14.71 14.01 -6.17
CA LEU A 60 -14.03 15.05 -5.38
C LEU A 60 -14.75 16.41 -5.43
N LEU A 61 -15.38 16.73 -6.56
CA LEU A 61 -16.19 17.95 -6.74
C LEU A 61 -17.54 17.90 -6.01
N LEU A 62 -17.94 16.76 -5.42
CA LEU A 62 -19.13 16.71 -4.59
C LEU A 62 -18.98 17.59 -3.36
N SER A 63 -20.10 18.22 -2.96
CA SER A 63 -20.15 18.93 -1.69
C SER A 63 -19.86 17.95 -0.54
N ASN A 64 -19.12 18.40 0.48
CA ASN A 64 -18.83 17.60 1.67
C ASN A 64 -20.13 17.10 2.32
N CYS A 65 -21.19 17.91 2.30
CA CYS A 65 -22.52 17.54 2.78
C CYS A 65 -23.10 16.33 2.02
N THR A 66 -22.99 16.29 0.68
CA THR A 66 -23.47 15.15 -0.14
C THR A 66 -22.82 13.84 0.32
N SER A 67 -21.50 13.83 0.46
CA SER A 67 -20.74 12.63 0.80
C SER A 67 -20.98 12.19 2.24
N VAL A 68 -21.00 13.13 3.20
CA VAL A 68 -21.33 12.82 4.60
C VAL A 68 -22.75 12.27 4.72
N LEU A 69 -23.73 12.81 4.00
CA LEU A 69 -25.10 12.29 3.99
C LEU A 69 -25.19 10.90 3.34
N PHE A 70 -24.40 10.62 2.30
CA PHE A 70 -24.31 9.28 1.69
C PHE A 70 -23.87 8.24 2.74
N TYR A 71 -22.81 8.53 3.48
CA TYR A 71 -22.32 7.64 4.53
C TYR A 71 -23.25 7.56 5.74
N ALA A 72 -23.93 8.65 6.11
CA ALA A 72 -24.92 8.61 7.18
C ALA A 72 -26.09 7.68 6.86
N ARG A 73 -26.51 7.59 5.58
CA ARG A 73 -27.52 6.63 5.13
C ARG A 73 -27.02 5.19 5.21
N LEU A 74 -25.80 4.93 4.77
CA LEU A 74 -25.18 3.61 4.90
C LEU A 74 -25.09 3.18 6.36
N TYR A 75 -24.62 4.09 7.23
CA TYR A 75 -24.57 3.84 8.66
C TYR A 75 -25.95 3.52 9.21
N GLN A 76 -26.97 4.32 8.93
CA GLN A 76 -28.35 4.08 9.40
C GLN A 76 -28.95 2.74 8.95
N GLU A 77 -28.57 2.25 7.77
CA GLU A 77 -29.06 0.97 7.25
C GLU A 77 -28.35 -0.22 7.89
N GLN A 78 -27.04 -0.11 8.11
CA GLN A 78 -26.19 -1.21 8.59
C GLN A 78 -26.04 -1.22 10.13
N TYR A 79 -26.17 -0.07 10.78
CA TYR A 79 -25.88 0.19 12.19
C TYR A 79 -26.92 1.13 12.81
N GLY A 80 -27.27 0.90 14.08
CA GLY A 80 -28.30 1.70 14.77
C GLY A 80 -27.93 2.19 16.16
N LEU A 81 -26.81 1.74 16.73
CA LEU A 81 -26.61 1.74 18.19
C LEU A 81 -25.52 2.70 18.71
N GLY A 82 -25.07 3.68 17.92
CA GLY A 82 -24.03 4.64 18.35
C GLY A 82 -22.62 4.08 18.37
N GLU A 83 -22.46 2.82 17.97
CA GLU A 83 -21.18 2.13 17.88
C GLU A 83 -20.48 2.45 16.56
N ARG A 84 -19.14 2.40 16.55
CA ARG A 84 -18.38 2.49 15.30
C ARG A 84 -18.64 1.23 14.46
N PRO A 85 -18.58 1.33 13.12
CA PRO A 85 -18.53 0.16 12.25
C PRO A 85 -17.46 -0.84 12.71
N SER A 86 -17.77 -2.13 12.59
CA SER A 86 -16.88 -3.19 13.07
C SER A 86 -15.70 -3.41 12.14
N GLN A 87 -14.51 -3.62 12.70
CA GLN A 87 -13.35 -4.16 11.98
C GLN A 87 -13.69 -5.44 11.23
N ILE A 88 -13.04 -5.64 10.08
CA ILE A 88 -13.11 -6.88 9.31
C ILE A 88 -12.54 -8.05 10.11
N ILE A 89 -11.51 -7.78 10.94
CA ILE A 89 -10.79 -8.81 11.69
C ILE A 89 -11.47 -9.29 12.97
N LYS A 90 -12.54 -8.62 13.43
CA LYS A 90 -13.15 -8.85 14.76
C LYS A 90 -13.53 -10.32 15.02
N GLU A 91 -14.00 -11.02 13.99
CA GLU A 91 -14.44 -12.42 14.09
C GLU A 91 -13.51 -13.41 13.36
N LYS A 92 -12.39 -12.91 12.82
CA LYS A 92 -11.47 -13.74 12.04
C LYS A 92 -10.51 -14.49 12.96
N GLN A 93 -10.38 -15.79 12.74
CA GLN A 93 -9.49 -16.66 13.51
C GLN A 93 -8.03 -16.59 13.03
N ASN A 94 -7.80 -16.10 11.82
CA ASN A 94 -6.49 -15.91 11.22
C ASN A 94 -6.58 -14.84 10.10
N ALA A 95 -5.42 -14.46 9.55
CA ALA A 95 -5.31 -13.43 8.52
C ALA A 95 -5.49 -13.94 7.06
N SER A 96 -6.04 -15.14 6.82
CA SER A 96 -6.22 -15.67 5.46
C SER A 96 -7.20 -14.85 4.62
N TRP A 97 -8.07 -14.07 5.27
CA TRP A 97 -8.97 -13.12 4.60
C TRP A 97 -8.20 -12.15 3.70
N MET A 98 -6.91 -11.89 3.98
CA MET A 98 -6.09 -10.98 3.17
C MET A 98 -5.94 -11.46 1.72
N PHE A 99 -6.06 -12.76 1.44
CA PHE A 99 -5.95 -13.32 0.08
C PHE A 99 -7.21 -13.10 -0.77
N GLU A 100 -8.33 -12.83 -0.12
CA GLU A 100 -9.64 -12.67 -0.76
C GLU A 100 -9.94 -11.21 -1.09
N ARG A 101 -9.14 -10.28 -0.56
CA ARG A 101 -9.31 -8.84 -0.74
C ARG A 101 -8.39 -8.31 -1.83
N ASP A 102 -8.83 -7.24 -2.49
CA ASP A 102 -8.00 -6.40 -3.36
C ASP A 102 -7.75 -5.06 -2.67
N TYR A 103 -6.57 -4.47 -2.89
CA TYR A 103 -6.09 -3.32 -2.12
C TYR A 103 -5.82 -2.10 -3.01
N CYS A 104 -6.10 -0.91 -2.49
CA CYS A 104 -5.68 0.35 -3.08
C CYS A 104 -4.77 1.12 -2.10
N PHE A 105 -3.61 1.55 -2.57
CA PHE A 105 -2.78 2.54 -1.86
C PHE A 105 -3.43 3.92 -1.95
N MET A 106 -3.68 4.53 -0.79
CA MET A 106 -4.28 5.85 -0.66
C MET A 106 -3.34 6.78 0.13
N ASN A 107 -2.79 7.78 -0.53
CA ASN A 107 -2.20 8.94 0.15
C ASN A 107 -3.27 10.04 0.23
N ILE A 108 -3.70 10.39 1.45
CA ILE A 108 -4.77 11.38 1.67
C ILE A 108 -4.39 12.76 1.11
N ARG A 109 -3.11 13.16 1.18
CA ARG A 109 -2.62 14.42 0.57
C ARG A 109 -2.84 14.45 -0.95
N ALA A 110 -2.85 13.28 -1.57
CA ALA A 110 -2.99 13.09 -3.00
C ALA A 110 -4.44 13.27 -3.52
N THR A 111 -5.38 13.72 -2.66
CA THR A 111 -6.81 13.73 -2.96
C THR A 111 -7.46 15.10 -3.18
N ALA A 112 -6.70 16.21 -3.17
CA ALA A 112 -7.24 17.51 -3.57
C ALA A 112 -7.45 17.58 -5.10
N ILE A 113 -8.37 18.44 -5.54
CA ILE A 113 -8.64 18.67 -6.97
C ILE A 113 -7.43 19.27 -7.67
N ASP A 114 -6.81 20.28 -7.06
CA ASP A 114 -5.68 21.00 -7.62
C ASP A 114 -4.36 20.40 -7.13
N THR A 115 -3.42 20.17 -8.06
CA THR A 115 -2.11 19.55 -7.77
C THR A 115 -1.30 20.33 -6.73
N ALA A 116 -1.47 21.66 -6.68
CA ALA A 116 -0.71 22.53 -5.77
C ALA A 116 -1.23 22.47 -4.32
N ASP A 117 -2.41 21.91 -4.10
CA ASP A 117 -3.03 21.79 -2.79
C ASP A 117 -2.83 20.39 -2.21
N THR A 118 -3.11 20.22 -0.91
CA THR A 118 -3.21 18.92 -0.26
C THR A 118 -4.66 18.51 -0.05
N GLY A 119 -4.96 17.25 -0.34
CA GLY A 119 -6.23 16.64 0.03
C GLY A 119 -6.33 16.43 1.54
N ASN A 120 -7.56 16.36 2.03
CA ASN A 120 -7.85 16.05 3.44
C ASN A 120 -8.71 14.79 3.57
N MET A 121 -8.94 14.35 4.81
CA MET A 121 -9.72 13.14 5.10
C MET A 121 -11.12 13.14 4.49
N ILE A 122 -11.80 14.29 4.38
CA ILE A 122 -13.12 14.37 3.77
C ILE A 122 -13.03 14.19 2.25
N ASP A 123 -12.00 14.74 1.60
CA ASP A 123 -11.77 14.52 0.17
C ASP A 123 -11.48 13.05 -0.14
N ALA A 124 -10.64 12.40 0.67
CA ALA A 124 -10.37 10.97 0.55
C ALA A 124 -11.65 10.12 0.72
N VAL A 125 -12.53 10.46 1.68
CA VAL A 125 -13.84 9.80 1.86
C VAL A 125 -14.71 9.87 0.60
N LYS A 126 -14.64 10.96 -0.19
CA LYS A 126 -15.44 11.08 -1.43
C LYS A 126 -15.07 10.05 -2.48
N LEU A 127 -13.80 9.63 -2.51
CA LEU A 127 -13.26 8.73 -3.53
C LEU A 127 -13.58 7.26 -3.27
N LEU A 128 -13.65 6.85 -2.00
CA LEU A 128 -13.82 5.45 -1.59
C LEU A 128 -14.93 4.70 -2.34
N PRO A 129 -16.19 5.20 -2.46
CA PRO A 129 -17.25 4.44 -3.11
C PRO A 129 -17.07 4.28 -4.63
N GLY A 130 -16.16 5.04 -5.24
CA GLY A 130 -15.80 4.90 -6.66
C GLY A 130 -14.77 3.79 -6.94
N LEU A 131 -14.13 3.24 -5.91
CA LEU A 131 -13.08 2.24 -6.07
C LEU A 131 -13.64 0.82 -6.17
N ARG A 132 -13.01 -0.04 -6.98
CA ARG A 132 -13.31 -1.47 -7.11
C ARG A 132 -12.27 -2.31 -6.37
N VAL A 133 -12.08 -1.97 -5.10
CA VAL A 133 -11.22 -2.67 -4.15
C VAL A 133 -11.97 -2.92 -2.86
N SER A 134 -11.45 -3.80 -2.03
CA SER A 134 -12.04 -4.19 -0.74
C SER A 134 -11.06 -3.98 0.42
N GLY A 135 -10.02 -3.20 0.18
CA GLY A 135 -8.94 -2.94 1.11
C GLY A 135 -8.28 -1.62 0.77
N ILE A 136 -8.00 -0.81 1.79
CA ILE A 136 -7.27 0.45 1.68
C ILE A 136 -5.99 0.34 2.48
N HIS A 137 -4.87 0.48 1.79
CA HIS A 137 -3.58 0.71 2.40
C HIS A 137 -3.34 2.23 2.46
N ILE A 138 -3.47 2.81 3.65
CA ILE A 138 -3.24 4.25 3.84
C ILE A 138 -1.74 4.48 3.96
N ALA A 139 -1.24 5.46 3.20
CA ALA A 139 0.12 5.98 3.37
C ALA A 139 0.34 6.54 4.79
N PRO A 140 1.61 6.74 5.23
CA PRO A 140 1.89 7.40 6.49
C PRO A 140 1.11 8.71 6.65
N PHE A 141 0.34 8.84 7.74
CA PHE A 141 -0.59 9.95 7.94
C PHE A 141 -0.31 10.78 9.20
N PHE A 142 0.68 10.38 9.99
CA PHE A 142 1.18 11.18 11.11
C PHE A 142 2.07 12.33 10.62
N ALA A 143 2.29 13.32 11.49
CA ALA A 143 3.09 14.49 11.19
C ALA A 143 4.48 14.08 10.69
N CYS A 144 4.95 14.73 9.63
CA CYS A 144 6.20 14.41 8.96
C CYS A 144 7.04 15.67 8.74
N ASP A 145 8.31 15.50 8.42
CA ASP A 145 9.22 16.60 8.14
C ASP A 145 9.58 16.71 6.65
N TYR A 146 9.98 17.91 6.26
CA TYR A 146 10.45 18.22 4.90
C TYR A 146 9.43 17.92 3.78
N GLY A 147 8.14 17.76 4.15
CA GLY A 147 7.09 17.36 3.22
C GLY A 147 7.08 15.87 2.85
N ILE A 148 8.00 15.05 3.39
CA ILE A 148 8.16 13.63 3.04
C ILE A 148 7.39 12.77 4.04
N ILE A 149 6.34 12.07 3.62
CA ILE A 149 5.46 11.32 4.53
C ILE A 149 6.18 10.19 5.30
N TYR A 150 7.22 9.59 4.68
CA TYR A 150 8.06 8.55 5.30
C TYR A 150 9.15 9.11 6.23
N CYS A 151 9.34 10.43 6.28
CA CYS A 151 10.15 11.12 7.28
C CYS A 151 9.26 11.51 8.48
N GLN A 152 8.69 10.50 9.13
CA GLN A 152 7.70 10.68 10.19
C GLN A 152 8.31 11.40 11.40
N ASN A 153 7.79 12.58 11.73
CA ASN A 153 8.18 13.34 12.90
C ASN A 153 7.47 12.79 14.15
N SER A 154 6.21 12.40 14.03
CA SER A 154 5.39 11.91 15.14
C SER A 154 4.79 10.55 14.79
N PHE A 155 4.52 9.75 15.83
CA PHE A 155 3.77 8.50 15.74
C PHE A 155 2.36 8.61 16.33
N TYR A 156 1.98 9.76 16.89
CA TYR A 156 0.67 9.96 17.55
C TYR A 156 -0.09 11.19 17.02
N GLN A 157 0.63 12.20 16.56
CA GLN A 157 0.08 13.44 16.02
C GLN A 157 -0.25 13.28 14.54
N ILE A 158 -1.52 13.39 14.18
CA ILE A 158 -1.94 13.39 12.78
C ILE A 158 -1.36 14.63 12.08
N ASN A 159 -0.95 14.44 10.82
CA ASN A 159 -0.41 15.51 10.00
C ASN A 159 -1.47 16.59 9.74
N GLU A 160 -1.18 17.85 10.07
CA GLU A 160 -2.14 18.95 9.92
C GLU A 160 -2.56 19.18 8.46
N GLU A 161 -1.70 18.83 7.50
CA GLU A 161 -1.95 19.03 6.07
C GLU A 161 -3.11 18.19 5.52
N ILE A 162 -3.48 17.10 6.21
CA ILE A 162 -4.59 16.21 5.83
C ILE A 162 -5.84 16.43 6.68
N VAL A 163 -5.82 17.37 7.62
CA VAL A 163 -6.95 17.71 8.47
C VAL A 163 -7.86 18.70 7.74
N HIS A 164 -9.16 18.43 7.72
CA HIS A 164 -10.13 19.38 7.17
C HIS A 164 -10.28 20.56 8.13
N LYS A 165 -9.67 21.69 7.77
CA LYS A 165 -9.54 22.87 8.64
C LYS A 165 -10.87 23.40 9.19
N GLU A 166 -11.89 23.57 8.34
CA GLU A 166 -13.16 24.11 8.83
C GLU A 166 -13.88 23.17 9.84
N LEU A 167 -13.63 21.86 9.75
CA LEU A 167 -14.18 20.88 10.70
C LEU A 167 -13.41 20.93 12.03
N PHE A 168 -12.09 21.11 11.93
CA PHE A 168 -11.23 21.31 13.08
C PHE A 168 -11.62 22.57 13.86
N ASP A 169 -11.80 23.69 13.16
CA ASP A 169 -12.26 24.96 13.74
C ASP A 169 -13.66 24.85 14.37
N ALA A 170 -14.49 23.93 13.88
CA ALA A 170 -15.80 23.59 14.44
C ALA A 170 -15.77 22.57 15.61
N GLY A 171 -14.58 22.18 16.07
CA GLY A 171 -14.41 21.28 17.22
C GLY A 171 -14.39 19.78 16.90
N VAL A 172 -14.18 19.41 15.63
CA VAL A 172 -13.89 18.02 15.21
C VAL A 172 -12.39 17.83 15.07
N ASN A 173 -11.76 17.25 16.09
CA ASN A 173 -10.30 17.14 16.11
C ASN A 173 -9.77 16.14 15.06
N ALA A 174 -8.46 16.14 14.83
CA ALA A 174 -7.84 15.32 13.79
C ALA A 174 -8.09 13.80 13.98
N ILE A 175 -8.07 13.30 15.23
CA ILE A 175 -8.35 11.89 15.53
C ILE A 175 -9.80 11.54 15.16
N GLU A 176 -10.75 12.41 15.51
CA GLU A 176 -12.17 12.24 15.18
C GLU A 176 -12.39 12.19 13.66
N GLN A 177 -11.68 13.02 12.89
CA GLN A 177 -11.73 12.98 11.42
C GLN A 177 -11.12 11.68 10.86
N MET A 178 -10.02 11.19 11.42
CA MET A 178 -9.41 9.93 10.96
C MET A 178 -10.30 8.73 11.30
N LYS A 179 -10.92 8.72 12.49
CA LYS A 179 -11.93 7.73 12.85
C LYS A 179 -13.11 7.76 11.88
N PHE A 180 -13.58 8.94 11.50
CA PHE A 180 -14.63 9.07 10.49
C PHE A 180 -14.21 8.48 9.14
N TYR A 181 -13.00 8.77 8.67
CA TYR A 181 -12.45 8.18 7.43
C TYR A 181 -12.43 6.64 7.49
N ILE A 182 -11.93 6.06 8.58
CA ILE A 182 -11.85 4.60 8.74
C ILE A 182 -13.24 3.98 8.86
N ASP A 183 -14.16 4.62 9.59
CA ASP A 183 -15.55 4.17 9.69
C ASP A 183 -16.21 4.15 8.29
N CYS A 184 -15.92 5.15 7.45
CA CYS A 184 -16.38 5.18 6.05
C CYS A 184 -15.81 4.02 5.23
N CYS A 185 -14.55 3.62 5.42
CA CYS A 185 -14.00 2.42 4.77
C CYS A 185 -14.75 1.15 5.22
N HIS A 186 -14.94 0.96 6.52
CA HIS A 186 -15.61 -0.23 7.06
C HIS A 186 -17.09 -0.33 6.66
N LEU A 187 -17.80 0.81 6.53
CA LEU A 187 -19.18 0.84 5.99
C LEU A 187 -19.29 0.35 4.54
N LEU A 188 -18.19 0.41 3.80
CA LEU A 188 -18.08 -0.11 2.43
C LEU A 188 -17.49 -1.52 2.38
N ASP A 189 -17.35 -2.20 3.53
CA ASP A 189 -16.65 -3.49 3.66
C ASP A 189 -15.21 -3.46 3.13
N MET A 190 -14.53 -2.32 3.32
CA MET A 190 -13.10 -2.18 3.00
C MET A 190 -12.26 -2.40 4.25
N ALA A 191 -11.35 -3.38 4.22
CA ALA A 191 -10.32 -3.52 5.25
C ALA A 191 -9.36 -2.33 5.19
N VAL A 192 -8.83 -1.88 6.33
CA VAL A 192 -7.93 -0.72 6.37
C VAL A 192 -6.62 -1.07 7.05
N GLY A 193 -5.51 -0.68 6.43
CA GLY A 193 -4.19 -0.82 7.03
C GLY A 193 -3.35 0.43 6.88
N PHE A 194 -2.31 0.51 7.69
CA PHE A 194 -1.40 1.64 7.76
C PHE A 194 0.06 1.20 7.62
N ASP A 195 0.90 2.12 7.18
CA ASP A 195 2.35 1.96 7.11
C ASP A 195 3.03 2.22 8.46
N MET A 196 3.98 1.35 8.81
CA MET A 196 4.88 1.52 9.94
C MET A 196 6.33 1.50 9.46
N THR A 197 7.09 2.53 9.84
CA THR A 197 8.53 2.66 9.55
C THR A 197 9.39 2.29 10.76
N PRO A 198 10.61 1.74 10.57
CA PRO A 198 11.54 1.45 11.67
C PRO A 198 12.41 2.67 12.06
N HIS A 199 11.94 3.87 11.74
CA HIS A 199 12.66 5.11 11.94
C HIS A 199 11.69 6.28 12.09
N THR A 200 12.24 7.38 12.59
CA THR A 200 11.56 8.68 12.69
C THR A 200 12.46 9.77 12.11
N SER A 201 11.98 10.99 11.99
CA SER A 201 12.80 12.17 11.70
C SER A 201 13.88 12.38 12.77
N TRP A 202 15.04 12.89 12.36
CA TRP A 202 16.12 13.24 13.28
C TRP A 202 15.77 14.35 14.29
N LYS A 203 14.61 14.99 14.20
CA LYS A 203 14.15 15.96 15.22
C LYS A 203 12.86 15.52 15.92
N SER A 204 12.47 14.26 15.76
CA SER A 204 11.25 13.70 16.34
C SER A 204 11.16 13.93 17.86
N PRO A 205 9.99 14.37 18.39
CA PRO A 205 9.71 14.39 19.82
C PRO A 205 9.83 13.02 20.49
N LEU A 206 9.61 11.93 19.73
CA LEU A 206 9.64 10.57 20.26
C LEU A 206 11.01 10.21 20.85
N ARG A 207 12.10 10.84 20.36
CA ARG A 207 13.46 10.65 20.90
C ARG A 207 13.67 11.27 22.28
N LEU A 208 12.85 12.26 22.64
CA LEU A 208 12.86 12.86 23.97
C LEU A 208 11.99 12.05 24.95
N ASP A 209 10.88 11.49 24.48
CA ASP A 209 10.01 10.64 25.29
C ASP A 209 10.59 9.24 25.51
N HIS A 210 11.24 8.67 24.49
CA HIS A 210 11.75 7.30 24.46
C HIS A 210 13.22 7.25 24.02
N PRO A 211 14.16 7.90 24.72
CA PRO A 211 15.56 7.89 24.32
C PRO A 211 16.16 6.47 24.25
N GLU A 212 15.63 5.51 25.01
CA GLU A 212 16.00 4.09 25.00
C GLU A 212 15.76 3.39 23.66
N CYS A 213 14.82 3.89 22.87
CA CYS A 213 14.50 3.38 21.54
C CYS A 213 15.47 3.87 20.46
N TYR A 214 16.46 4.69 20.80
CA TYR A 214 17.41 5.27 19.84
C TYR A 214 18.85 5.03 20.24
N ARG A 215 19.71 4.93 19.22
CA ARG A 215 21.16 4.87 19.40
C ARG A 215 21.71 6.28 19.31
N TRP A 216 22.56 6.63 20.27
CA TRP A 216 23.10 7.98 20.46
C TRP A 216 24.61 8.02 20.29
N VAL A 217 25.06 9.11 19.68
CA VAL A 217 26.46 9.52 19.65
C VAL A 217 26.59 10.86 20.35
N ARG A 218 27.67 11.03 21.11
CA ARG A 218 28.03 12.28 21.76
C ARG A 218 29.31 12.82 21.14
N LEU A 219 29.31 14.09 20.76
CA LEU A 219 30.48 14.82 20.30
C LEU A 219 31.11 15.63 21.45
N ASN A 220 32.36 16.02 21.27
CA ASN A 220 32.99 17.05 22.11
C ASN A 220 32.24 18.39 21.96
N GLU A 221 32.38 19.28 22.94
CA GLU A 221 31.72 20.61 22.93
C GLU A 221 32.10 21.43 21.69
N ASP A 222 33.35 21.32 21.23
CA ASP A 222 33.87 21.96 20.02
C ASP A 222 33.49 21.23 18.72
N ARG A 223 32.80 20.09 18.82
CA ARG A 223 32.34 19.23 17.72
C ARG A 223 33.46 18.78 16.76
N THR A 224 34.72 18.83 17.18
CA THR A 224 35.85 18.41 16.35
C THR A 224 36.02 16.88 16.34
N GLY A 225 35.51 16.21 17.38
CA GLY A 225 35.62 14.77 17.57
C GLY A 225 34.50 14.18 18.40
N LEU A 226 34.62 12.88 18.64
CA LEU A 226 33.75 12.12 19.54
C LEU A 226 34.08 12.47 21.00
N TYR A 227 33.06 12.43 21.86
CA TYR A 227 33.16 12.73 23.28
C TYR A 227 34.31 11.98 23.96
N GLU A 228 35.17 12.72 24.67
CA GLU A 228 36.34 12.19 25.40
C GLU A 228 37.28 11.33 24.53
N ASP A 229 37.37 11.65 23.22
CA ASP A 229 38.15 10.92 22.22
C ASP A 229 37.80 9.42 22.14
N MET A 230 36.62 9.02 22.61
CA MET A 230 36.12 7.65 22.50
C MET A 230 35.99 7.25 21.03
N SER A 231 36.31 6.00 20.74
CA SER A 231 35.95 5.42 19.45
C SER A 231 34.43 5.29 19.30
N ILE A 232 33.94 5.25 18.05
CA ILE A 232 32.52 5.07 17.78
C ILE A 232 31.98 3.75 18.35
N ASP A 233 32.78 2.68 18.29
CA ASP A 233 32.43 1.37 18.85
C ASP A 233 32.37 1.38 20.39
N GLU A 234 33.12 2.26 21.06
CA GLU A 234 32.99 2.46 22.51
C GLU A 234 31.68 3.18 22.85
N GLN A 235 31.29 4.17 22.04
CA GLN A 235 30.01 4.82 22.22
C GLN A 235 28.83 3.88 21.94
N TYR A 236 28.97 2.94 21.00
CA TYR A 236 27.90 1.96 20.69
C TYR A 236 27.71 0.85 21.73
N LYS A 237 28.57 0.76 22.75
CA LYS A 237 28.37 -0.18 23.86
C LYS A 237 27.10 0.14 24.63
N ASP A 238 26.37 -0.88 25.07
CA ASP A 238 25.13 -0.72 25.85
C ASP A 238 25.36 0.11 27.12
N SER A 239 26.53 -0.01 27.75
CA SER A 239 26.90 0.79 28.92
C SER A 239 26.97 2.30 28.64
N PHE A 240 27.50 2.71 27.49
CA PHE A 240 27.55 4.13 27.10
C PHE A 240 26.20 4.61 26.59
N GLN A 241 25.48 3.79 25.83
CA GLN A 241 24.11 4.10 25.41
C GLN A 241 23.21 4.42 26.61
N LYS A 242 23.29 3.62 27.70
CA LYS A 242 22.56 3.89 28.95
C LYS A 242 22.92 5.22 29.60
N ILE A 243 24.19 5.65 29.50
CA ILE A 243 24.61 6.97 30.00
C ILE A 243 23.97 8.08 29.16
N CYS A 244 24.04 7.98 27.83
CA CYS A 244 23.39 8.93 26.92
C CYS A 244 21.89 9.01 27.19
N GLN A 245 21.21 7.86 27.22
CA GLN A 245 19.77 7.77 27.45
C GLN A 245 19.36 8.40 28.79
N LYS A 246 20.10 8.13 29.87
CA LYS A 246 19.86 8.74 31.18
C LYS A 246 20.01 10.27 31.16
N ASN A 247 21.04 10.78 30.50
CA ASN A 247 21.28 12.22 30.42
C ASN A 247 20.20 12.92 29.59
N ILE A 248 19.81 12.32 28.47
CA ILE A 248 18.73 12.82 27.61
C ILE A 248 17.39 12.79 28.34
N LEU A 249 17.11 11.71 29.07
CA LEU A 249 15.92 11.61 29.91
C LEU A 249 15.91 12.67 31.02
N SER A 250 17.08 13.04 31.57
CA SER A 250 17.18 14.16 32.53
C SER A 250 16.78 15.48 31.88
N ILE A 251 17.31 15.80 30.70
CA ILE A 251 16.96 17.00 29.93
C ILE A 251 15.46 17.02 29.61
N ALA A 252 14.94 15.88 29.14
CA ALA A 252 13.53 15.70 28.85
C ALA A 252 12.66 15.95 30.09
N ASN A 253 13.01 15.39 31.25
CA ASN A 253 12.27 15.58 32.49
C ASN A 253 12.33 17.01 33.02
N GLU A 254 13.48 17.68 32.92
CA GLU A 254 13.60 19.10 33.27
C GLU A 254 12.64 19.95 32.44
N LEU A 255 12.58 19.72 31.12
CA LEU A 255 11.64 20.40 30.23
C LEU A 255 10.18 20.05 30.55
N LYS A 256 9.87 18.78 30.84
CA LYS A 256 8.52 18.36 31.25
C LYS A 256 8.06 19.11 32.50
N VAL A 257 8.95 19.30 33.48
CA VAL A 257 8.66 20.07 34.71
C VAL A 257 8.55 21.57 34.42
N GLU A 258 9.49 22.14 33.67
CA GLU A 258 9.54 23.57 33.31
C GLU A 258 8.27 24.01 32.57
N TYR A 259 7.86 23.22 31.57
CA TYR A 259 6.72 23.51 30.69
C TYR A 259 5.42 22.83 31.12
N LYS A 260 5.43 22.03 32.20
CA LYS A 260 4.27 21.31 32.75
C LYS A 260 3.57 20.40 31.73
N ILE A 261 4.36 19.62 31.00
CA ILE A 261 3.87 18.63 30.04
C ILE A 261 4.22 17.20 30.49
N GLU A 262 3.40 16.22 30.12
CA GLU A 262 3.66 14.81 30.45
C GLU A 262 4.51 14.10 29.39
N LYS A 263 4.31 14.48 28.12
CA LYS A 263 5.00 13.93 26.96
C LYS A 263 5.20 14.97 25.87
N PHE A 264 6.18 14.74 25.01
CA PHE A 264 6.47 15.59 23.85
C PHE A 264 5.67 15.17 22.63
N ASP A 265 5.54 13.86 22.37
CA ASP A 265 4.78 13.33 21.24
C ASP A 265 3.29 13.19 21.60
N VAL A 266 2.58 14.32 21.45
CA VAL A 266 1.16 14.46 21.76
C VAL A 266 0.31 14.25 20.51
N SER A 267 -0.91 13.74 20.68
CA SER A 267 -1.82 13.52 19.56
C SER A 267 -2.44 14.80 19.01
N GLU A 268 -2.51 15.85 19.83
CA GLU A 268 -3.08 17.14 19.47
C GLU A 268 -1.96 18.13 19.11
N TYR A 269 -2.07 18.77 17.95
CA TYR A 269 -1.10 19.78 17.53
C TYR A 269 -1.15 21.01 18.46
N SER A 270 0.04 21.52 18.79
CA SER A 270 0.22 22.78 19.49
C SER A 270 1.54 23.42 19.08
N GLN A 271 1.49 24.69 18.67
CA GLN A 271 2.71 25.49 18.42
C GLN A 271 3.63 25.53 19.63
N GLU A 272 3.06 25.53 20.85
CA GLU A 272 3.86 25.51 22.07
C GLU A 272 4.56 24.16 22.25
N ALA A 273 3.89 23.04 21.97
CA ALA A 273 4.53 21.73 22.01
C ALA A 273 5.69 21.64 21.01
N GLU A 274 5.50 22.15 19.79
CA GLU A 274 6.55 22.20 18.78
C GLU A 274 7.74 23.06 19.24
N ARG A 275 7.48 24.23 19.84
CA ARG A 275 8.52 25.11 20.41
C ARG A 275 9.30 24.40 21.51
N ILE A 276 8.63 23.69 22.41
CA ILE A 276 9.28 22.94 23.50
C ILE A 276 10.18 21.83 22.95
N VAL A 277 9.72 21.11 21.92
CA VAL A 277 10.51 20.08 21.22
C VAL A 277 11.74 20.70 20.56
N GLN A 278 11.60 21.86 19.93
CA GLN A 278 12.74 22.61 19.37
C GLN A 278 13.77 23.00 20.44
N VAL A 279 13.31 23.47 21.61
CA VAL A 279 14.19 23.75 22.76
C VAL A 279 14.91 22.48 23.22
N GLY A 280 14.21 21.35 23.33
CA GLY A 280 14.82 20.05 23.66
C GLY A 280 15.90 19.64 22.67
N ASN A 281 15.58 19.66 21.38
CA ASN A 281 16.53 19.34 20.31
C ASN A 281 17.75 20.28 20.31
N GLN A 282 17.56 21.56 20.62
CA GLN A 282 18.66 22.52 20.76
C GLN A 282 19.54 22.19 21.97
N LYS A 283 18.97 21.88 23.14
CA LYS A 283 19.73 21.44 24.32
C LYS A 283 20.53 20.17 24.04
N LEU A 284 19.96 19.19 23.34
CA LEU A 284 20.67 17.98 22.92
C LEU A 284 21.89 18.32 22.05
N LYS A 285 21.69 19.17 21.06
CA LYS A 285 22.73 19.62 20.13
C LYS A 285 23.86 20.40 20.80
N GLU A 286 23.52 21.27 21.75
CA GLU A 286 24.49 22.02 22.57
C GLU A 286 25.35 21.09 23.43
N GLN A 287 24.75 20.02 23.97
CA GLN A 287 25.46 19.00 24.75
C GLN A 287 26.14 17.92 23.88
N GLY A 288 26.04 18.04 22.55
CA GLY A 288 26.70 17.18 21.58
C GLY A 288 25.99 15.87 21.28
N TYR A 289 24.72 15.69 21.67
CA TYR A 289 23.96 14.46 21.43
C TYR A 289 23.29 14.43 20.05
N TYR A 290 23.49 13.34 19.33
CA TYR A 290 22.88 13.07 18.03
C TYR A 290 22.45 11.61 17.94
N SER A 291 21.29 11.36 17.36
CA SER A 291 20.83 10.01 17.05
C SER A 291 21.47 9.48 15.77
N VAL A 292 21.64 8.16 15.69
CA VAL A 292 22.24 7.49 14.54
C VAL A 292 21.18 7.24 13.46
N PRO A 293 21.46 7.56 12.17
CA PRO A 293 20.53 7.31 11.07
C PRO A 293 20.51 5.83 10.67
N PRO A 294 19.52 5.40 9.87
CA PRO A 294 19.51 4.06 9.28
C PRO A 294 20.76 3.78 8.44
N GLN A 295 21.14 2.52 8.38
CA GLN A 295 22.16 2.03 7.45
C GLN A 295 21.62 2.09 6.01
N THR A 296 22.52 2.21 5.04
CA THR A 296 22.17 2.14 3.60
C THR A 296 21.83 0.71 3.19
N TRP A 297 21.12 0.56 2.06
CA TRP A 297 20.66 -0.72 1.51
C TRP A 297 21.73 -1.83 1.51
N ASN A 298 22.96 -1.51 1.08
CA ASN A 298 24.08 -2.48 1.01
C ASN A 298 25.07 -2.36 2.18
N GLY A 299 24.76 -1.52 3.17
CA GLY A 299 25.64 -1.28 4.30
C GLY A 299 25.59 -2.40 5.34
N VAL A 300 26.65 -2.51 6.14
CA VAL A 300 26.75 -3.52 7.21
C VAL A 300 26.88 -2.89 8.59
N GLY A 301 26.41 -3.58 9.62
CA GLY A 301 26.37 -3.07 10.98
C GLY A 301 25.59 -1.76 11.09
N VAL A 302 26.17 -0.80 11.81
CA VAL A 302 25.63 0.54 12.04
C VAL A 302 26.54 1.59 11.40
N PRO A 303 26.05 2.75 10.92
CA PRO A 303 26.92 3.78 10.35
C PRO A 303 28.00 4.26 11.34
N SER A 304 29.19 4.60 10.85
CA SER A 304 30.25 5.22 11.67
C SER A 304 30.13 6.73 11.67
N TYR A 305 30.72 7.42 12.64
CA TYR A 305 30.92 8.87 12.58
C TYR A 305 32.06 9.21 11.63
N LYS A 306 31.87 10.22 10.76
CA LYS A 306 32.89 10.72 9.82
C LYS A 306 33.44 12.07 10.27
N LYS A 307 32.57 13.05 10.47
CA LYS A 307 32.89 14.43 10.89
C LYS A 307 31.63 15.20 11.22
N TYR A 308 31.78 16.37 11.84
CA TYR A 308 30.72 17.36 11.91
C TYR A 308 30.76 18.28 10.69
N SER A 309 29.61 18.60 10.11
CA SER A 309 29.50 19.56 9.01
C SER A 309 28.81 20.83 9.49
N TYR A 310 29.59 21.90 9.69
CA TYR A 310 29.08 23.20 10.10
C TYR A 310 28.16 23.86 9.06
N GLY A 311 28.30 23.50 7.77
CA GLY A 311 27.45 24.06 6.71
C GLY A 311 26.00 23.57 6.74
N VAL A 312 25.77 22.35 7.24
CA VAL A 312 24.42 21.77 7.43
C VAL A 312 24.08 21.56 8.91
N ASP A 313 25.00 21.93 9.80
CA ASP A 313 24.89 21.89 11.26
C ASP A 313 24.47 20.51 11.81
N MET A 314 25.08 19.46 11.24
CA MET A 314 24.82 18.04 11.52
C MET A 314 26.07 17.16 11.44
N PRO A 315 26.10 16.00 12.14
CA PRO A 315 27.07 14.94 11.89
C PRO A 315 26.93 14.38 10.48
N ILE A 316 28.06 14.13 9.85
CA ILE A 316 28.19 13.30 8.66
C ILE A 316 28.67 11.93 9.11
N TRP A 317 27.97 10.93 8.62
CA TRP A 317 28.20 9.52 8.87
C TRP A 317 28.99 8.88 7.71
N ASP A 318 29.72 7.82 8.03
CA ASP A 318 30.46 6.99 7.10
C ASP A 318 29.76 5.65 6.99
N TYR A 319 29.39 5.26 5.77
CA TYR A 319 28.65 4.05 5.49
C TYR A 319 29.53 3.11 4.66
N ARG A 320 29.63 1.85 5.09
CA ARG A 320 30.45 0.85 4.42
C ARG A 320 29.66 -0.41 4.15
N ASP A 321 29.92 -1.01 2.99
CA ASP A 321 29.49 -2.37 2.70
C ASP A 321 30.43 -3.41 3.33
N SER A 322 30.14 -4.70 3.12
CA SER A 322 30.96 -5.82 3.60
C SER A 322 32.38 -5.87 3.03
N LYS A 323 32.67 -5.08 1.98
CA LYS A 323 33.98 -4.96 1.33
C LYS A 323 34.70 -3.67 1.72
N GLY A 324 34.10 -2.82 2.56
CA GLY A 324 34.65 -1.51 2.97
C GLY A 324 34.46 -0.39 1.94
N GLN A 325 33.63 -0.58 0.91
CA GLN A 325 33.34 0.46 -0.08
C GLN A 325 32.38 1.51 0.51
N ASP A 326 32.57 2.78 0.13
CA ASP A 326 31.72 3.89 0.59
C ASP A 326 30.32 3.79 -0.02
N GLN A 327 29.29 3.82 0.82
CA GLN A 327 27.87 3.77 0.44
C GLN A 327 27.14 5.11 0.67
N GLY A 328 27.85 6.18 1.03
CA GLY A 328 27.25 7.44 1.48
C GLY A 328 26.34 8.15 0.45
N GLN A 329 26.41 7.79 -0.83
CA GLN A 329 25.50 8.32 -1.86
C GLN A 329 24.04 7.85 -1.70
N HIS A 330 23.81 6.77 -0.95
CA HIS A 330 22.49 6.19 -0.69
C HIS A 330 21.96 6.53 0.71
N ALA A 331 22.63 7.44 1.42
CA ALA A 331 22.35 7.73 2.81
C ALA A 331 21.09 8.59 3.00
N ILE A 332 20.36 8.29 4.07
CA ILE A 332 19.10 8.95 4.43
C ILE A 332 19.30 9.67 5.77
N TRP A 333 20.04 10.77 5.70
CA TRP A 333 20.51 11.55 6.86
C TRP A 333 19.40 12.24 7.66
N LEU A 334 18.19 12.31 7.10
CA LEU A 334 17.05 12.95 7.72
C LEU A 334 16.39 12.08 8.79
N HIS A 335 16.77 10.82 8.90
CA HIS A 335 16.13 9.85 9.77
C HIS A 335 16.97 9.53 11.02
N SER A 336 16.31 9.01 12.03
CA SER A 336 16.86 8.34 13.20
C SER A 336 16.28 6.95 13.27
N CYS A 337 17.15 5.95 13.20
CA CYS A 337 16.77 4.56 13.25
C CYS A 337 16.47 4.13 14.69
N PHE A 338 15.52 3.23 14.87
CA PHE A 338 15.36 2.58 16.15
C PHE A 338 16.60 1.77 16.53
N TYR A 339 16.93 1.77 17.82
CA TYR A 339 17.99 0.95 18.40
C TYR A 339 17.48 -0.48 18.55
N LEU A 340 17.49 -1.22 17.44
CA LEU A 340 16.96 -2.57 17.37
C LEU A 340 17.89 -3.55 18.07
N HIS A 341 19.22 -3.47 17.89
CA HIS A 341 20.13 -4.50 18.38
C HIS A 341 21.29 -3.94 19.21
N LYS A 342 21.45 -4.46 20.43
CA LYS A 342 22.62 -4.18 21.28
C LYS A 342 23.85 -4.88 20.69
N GLY A 343 25.06 -4.40 21.00
CA GLY A 343 26.31 -5.03 20.58
C GLY A 343 26.70 -4.88 19.09
N MET A 344 25.85 -4.27 18.26
CA MET A 344 26.20 -3.94 16.87
C MET A 344 27.30 -2.88 16.81
N ARG A 345 28.23 -3.05 15.86
CA ARG A 345 29.41 -2.20 15.67
C ARG A 345 29.34 -1.38 14.39
N ALA A 346 30.15 -0.32 14.36
CA ALA A 346 30.21 0.57 13.23
C ALA A 346 30.81 -0.13 12.00
N ASN A 347 30.05 -0.20 10.90
CA ASN A 347 30.51 -0.70 9.60
C ASN A 347 31.15 -2.11 9.66
N ARG A 348 30.62 -2.99 10.52
CA ARG A 348 31.14 -4.36 10.73
C ARG A 348 30.04 -5.39 10.77
N MET A 349 30.33 -6.55 10.20
CA MET A 349 29.50 -7.75 10.27
C MET A 349 29.50 -8.34 11.70
N PRO A 350 28.37 -8.88 12.21
CA PRO A 350 28.27 -9.47 13.54
C PRO A 350 29.21 -10.65 13.86
N ASP A 351 29.60 -11.47 12.88
CA ASP A 351 30.54 -12.60 13.10
C ASP A 351 31.96 -12.18 13.44
N VAL A 352 32.43 -11.09 12.84
CA VAL A 352 33.74 -10.51 13.15
C VAL A 352 33.75 -10.00 14.60
N ILE A 353 32.58 -9.63 15.15
CA ILE A 353 32.38 -9.19 16.53
C ILE A 353 32.59 -10.38 17.49
N GLY A 354 31.98 -11.54 17.22
CA GLY A 354 32.03 -12.73 18.08
C GLY A 354 33.41 -13.40 18.23
N GLN A 355 34.39 -13.05 17.40
CA GLN A 355 35.77 -13.57 17.49
C GLN A 355 36.68 -12.75 18.42
N HIS A 356 36.25 -11.55 18.83
CA HIS A 356 36.98 -10.74 19.79
C HIS A 356 36.54 -11.09 21.21
N LYS A 357 37.50 -11.49 22.07
CA LYS A 357 37.25 -11.92 23.47
C LYS A 357 36.44 -10.93 24.34
N ASN A 358 36.35 -9.66 23.95
CA ASN A 358 35.71 -8.58 24.71
C ASN A 358 34.52 -7.93 23.97
N ALA A 359 33.97 -8.57 22.94
CA ALA A 359 32.86 -7.99 22.21
C ALA A 359 31.50 -8.32 22.84
N GLU A 360 30.61 -7.33 22.88
CA GLU A 360 29.23 -7.53 23.30
C GLU A 360 28.51 -8.41 22.27
N LYS A 361 27.72 -9.38 22.76
CA LYS A 361 26.89 -10.22 21.91
C LYS A 361 25.80 -9.36 21.28
N VAL A 362 25.55 -9.57 19.99
CA VAL A 362 24.42 -8.95 19.30
C VAL A 362 23.12 -9.60 19.78
N ILE A 363 22.23 -8.81 20.37
CA ILE A 363 20.93 -9.25 20.91
C ILE A 363 19.85 -8.22 20.64
N PHE A 364 18.61 -8.66 20.50
CA PHE A 364 17.47 -7.77 20.33
C PHE A 364 17.31 -6.86 21.56
N ASN A 365 17.04 -5.57 21.32
CA ASN A 365 16.76 -4.60 22.37
C ASN A 365 15.31 -4.73 22.82
N GLU A 366 15.10 -5.39 23.97
CA GLU A 366 13.75 -5.64 24.51
C GLU A 366 12.97 -4.35 24.81
N ASP A 367 13.64 -3.24 25.13
CA ASP A 367 12.97 -1.94 25.35
C ASP A 367 12.31 -1.45 24.05
N THR A 368 13.07 -1.45 22.96
CA THR A 368 12.58 -1.12 21.61
C THR A 368 11.51 -2.11 21.15
N ARG A 369 11.71 -3.41 21.37
CA ARG A 369 10.71 -4.44 21.03
C ARG A 369 9.37 -4.17 21.70
N GLN A 370 9.39 -3.92 23.01
CA GLN A 370 8.19 -3.68 23.79
C GLN A 370 7.51 -2.38 23.33
N PHE A 371 8.28 -1.34 23.04
CA PHE A 371 7.75 -0.11 22.45
C PHE A 371 7.01 -0.38 21.14
N LEU A 372 7.62 -1.06 20.18
CA LEU A 372 7.01 -1.33 18.87
C LEU A 372 5.71 -2.15 18.99
N ILE A 373 5.69 -3.20 19.83
CA ILE A 373 4.48 -4.00 20.08
C ILE A 373 3.37 -3.15 20.70
N SER A 374 3.73 -2.32 21.69
CA SER A 374 2.76 -1.46 22.39
C SER A 374 2.19 -0.40 21.45
N TYR A 375 3.05 0.27 20.68
CA TYR A 375 2.67 1.26 19.68
C TYR A 375 1.71 0.68 18.64
N ILE A 376 2.06 -0.44 17.98
CA ILE A 376 1.18 -1.06 16.99
C ILE A 376 -0.17 -1.42 17.64
N SER A 377 -0.14 -1.95 18.87
CA SER A 377 -1.36 -2.31 19.60
C SER A 377 -2.27 -1.09 19.85
N GLU A 378 -1.69 0.03 20.28
CA GLU A 378 -2.41 1.28 20.53
C GLU A 378 -3.03 1.82 19.24
N ILE A 379 -2.27 1.84 18.13
CA ILE A 379 -2.75 2.33 16.84
C ILE A 379 -3.86 1.44 16.26
N VAL A 380 -3.70 0.12 16.31
CA VAL A 380 -4.74 -0.83 15.90
C VAL A 380 -6.02 -0.62 16.70
N GLU A 381 -5.93 -0.44 18.01
CA GLU A 381 -7.09 -0.25 18.90
C GLU A 381 -7.75 1.13 18.71
N GLN A 382 -6.97 2.19 18.64
CA GLN A 382 -7.45 3.57 18.52
C GLN A 382 -8.22 3.78 17.22
N TYR A 383 -7.69 3.26 16.12
CA TYR A 383 -8.19 3.54 14.78
C TYR A 383 -9.03 2.43 14.19
N GLN A 384 -8.95 1.22 14.76
CA GLN A 384 -9.59 0.01 14.24
C GLN A 384 -8.94 -0.52 12.95
N PHE A 385 -7.61 -0.51 12.83
CA PHE A 385 -6.95 -1.11 11.66
C PHE A 385 -7.09 -2.64 11.60
N ASP A 386 -7.15 -3.17 10.38
CA ASP A 386 -7.30 -4.59 10.05
C ASP A 386 -5.96 -5.24 9.68
N PHE A 387 -5.02 -4.47 9.16
CA PHE A 387 -3.67 -4.94 8.83
C PHE A 387 -2.61 -3.84 8.99
N VAL A 388 -1.35 -4.26 9.05
CA VAL A 388 -0.18 -3.37 9.13
C VAL A 388 0.74 -3.66 7.94
N ARG A 389 1.20 -2.63 7.24
CA ARG A 389 2.34 -2.75 6.32
C ARG A 389 3.61 -2.35 7.06
N LEU A 390 4.61 -3.23 7.06
CA LEU A 390 5.92 -2.94 7.62
C LEU A 390 6.87 -2.54 6.50
N ASP A 391 7.45 -1.36 6.62
CA ASP A 391 8.47 -0.83 5.73
C ASP A 391 9.87 -1.36 6.13
N TYR A 392 10.86 -1.28 5.23
CA TYR A 392 12.26 -1.70 5.46
C TYR A 392 12.43 -3.19 5.83
N VAL A 393 11.58 -4.06 5.29
CA VAL A 393 11.61 -5.50 5.57
C VAL A 393 12.09 -6.38 4.40
N ASP A 394 12.55 -5.78 3.32
CA ASP A 394 13.10 -6.45 2.13
C ASP A 394 14.47 -7.12 2.37
N HIS A 395 15.16 -6.73 3.45
CA HIS A 395 16.48 -7.27 3.82
C HIS A 395 16.51 -8.05 5.12
N ILE A 396 15.35 -8.39 5.69
CA ILE A 396 15.28 -9.10 6.97
C ILE A 396 15.96 -10.47 6.91
N PHE A 397 16.16 -11.01 5.71
CA PHE A 397 16.85 -12.29 5.50
C PHE A 397 18.34 -12.16 5.19
N ASN A 398 18.88 -10.94 5.18
CA ASN A 398 20.32 -10.71 5.18
C ASN A 398 20.81 -10.96 6.60
N VAL A 399 20.86 -12.25 6.95
CA VAL A 399 21.24 -12.73 8.27
C VAL A 399 22.41 -13.69 8.16
N GLN A 400 23.09 -13.82 9.28
CA GLN A 400 24.08 -14.85 9.50
C GLN A 400 23.53 -15.90 10.46
N GLU A 401 23.58 -17.16 10.03
CA GLU A 401 23.24 -18.30 10.87
C GLU A 401 24.35 -18.58 11.88
N THR A 402 24.00 -18.66 13.16
CA THR A 402 24.93 -19.01 14.25
C THR A 402 24.36 -20.15 15.10
N LYS A 403 25.16 -20.69 16.02
CA LYS A 403 24.68 -21.71 16.98
C LYS A 403 23.57 -21.19 17.91
N ASP A 404 23.51 -19.87 18.11
CA ASP A 404 22.59 -19.22 19.05
C ASP A 404 21.37 -18.60 18.34
N GLY A 405 21.23 -18.79 17.02
CA GLY A 405 20.18 -18.21 16.19
C GLY A 405 20.71 -17.32 15.07
N GLN A 406 19.83 -16.50 14.49
CA GLN A 406 20.12 -15.60 13.38
C GLN A 406 20.63 -14.24 13.88
N LEU A 407 21.67 -13.70 13.24
CA LEU A 407 22.16 -12.34 13.49
C LEU A 407 21.94 -11.47 12.25
N PRO A 408 21.42 -10.24 12.37
CA PRO A 408 21.19 -9.37 11.22
C PRO A 408 22.51 -8.76 10.73
N VAL A 409 22.68 -8.66 9.41
CA VAL A 409 23.89 -8.08 8.79
C VAL A 409 24.02 -6.58 9.06
N SER A 410 22.90 -5.87 9.18
CA SER A 410 22.79 -4.44 9.50
C SER A 410 21.71 -4.22 10.57
N GLU A 411 21.50 -2.98 11.02
CA GLU A 411 20.47 -2.66 12.01
C GLU A 411 19.05 -2.80 11.42
N THR A 412 18.56 -4.03 11.35
CA THR A 412 17.26 -4.44 10.82
C THR A 412 16.72 -5.61 11.63
N LEU A 413 15.40 -5.76 11.74
CA LEU A 413 14.80 -6.95 12.37
C LEU A 413 15.13 -8.23 11.60
N THR A 414 15.38 -9.33 12.33
CA THR A 414 15.48 -10.67 11.75
C THR A 414 14.08 -11.28 11.51
N PRO A 415 13.97 -12.35 10.71
CA PRO A 415 12.71 -13.05 10.45
C PRO A 415 12.11 -13.64 11.74
N ASP A 416 12.95 -14.19 12.62
CA ASP A 416 12.50 -14.77 13.89
C ASP A 416 12.00 -13.68 14.87
N GLU A 417 12.67 -12.54 14.93
CA GLU A 417 12.23 -11.40 15.74
C GLU A 417 10.89 -10.85 15.25
N LEU A 418 10.73 -10.67 13.93
CA LEU A 418 9.47 -10.26 13.31
C LEU A 418 8.35 -11.25 13.59
N LYS A 419 8.61 -12.55 13.42
CA LYS A 419 7.64 -13.59 13.73
C LYS A 419 7.17 -13.49 15.18
N ASN A 420 8.09 -13.34 16.12
CA ASN A 420 7.78 -13.25 17.54
C ASN A 420 6.94 -12.00 17.87
N MET A 421 7.25 -10.85 17.25
CA MET A 421 6.45 -9.63 17.40
C MET A 421 5.04 -9.79 16.83
N ILE A 422 4.92 -10.31 15.61
CA ILE A 422 3.64 -10.53 14.92
C ILE A 422 2.77 -11.53 15.69
N ASP A 423 3.34 -12.64 16.15
CA ASP A 423 2.61 -13.65 16.93
C ASP A 423 2.12 -13.06 18.25
N SER A 424 2.88 -12.17 18.88
CA SER A 424 2.47 -11.47 20.11
C SER A 424 1.24 -10.58 19.86
N LEU A 425 1.21 -9.84 18.75
CA LEU A 425 0.05 -9.02 18.37
C LEU A 425 -1.17 -9.89 18.04
N ARG A 426 -0.96 -11.03 17.37
CA ARG A 426 -2.05 -11.97 17.02
C ARG A 426 -2.65 -12.72 18.20
N GLN A 427 -2.00 -12.75 19.37
CA GLN A 427 -2.64 -13.25 20.59
C GLN A 427 -3.87 -12.41 20.97
N LYS A 428 -3.81 -11.09 20.75
CA LYS A 428 -4.93 -10.16 20.98
C LYS A 428 -5.85 -10.08 19.77
N TRP A 429 -5.30 -10.10 18.57
CA TRP A 429 -6.05 -10.01 17.31
C TRP A 429 -5.67 -11.15 16.34
N PRO A 430 -6.26 -12.35 16.47
CA PRO A 430 -5.90 -13.49 15.63
C PRO A 430 -6.03 -13.20 14.12
N GLY A 431 -7.00 -12.36 13.75
CA GLY A 431 -7.23 -11.91 12.39
C GLY A 431 -6.29 -10.84 11.85
N LEU A 432 -5.40 -10.24 12.66
CA LEU A 432 -4.56 -9.11 12.23
C LEU A 432 -3.61 -9.51 11.09
N GLY A 433 -3.75 -8.80 9.98
CA GLY A 433 -2.98 -9.00 8.76
C GLY A 433 -1.64 -8.26 8.77
N PHE A 434 -0.63 -8.82 8.07
CA PHE A 434 0.65 -8.15 7.88
C PHE A 434 1.10 -8.20 6.41
N GLN A 435 1.42 -7.03 5.86
CA GLN A 435 2.03 -6.86 4.55
C GLN A 435 3.51 -6.48 4.71
N ALA A 436 4.40 -7.16 4.00
CA ALA A 436 5.80 -6.79 3.94
C ALA A 436 6.00 -5.81 2.78
N ASP A 437 6.74 -4.72 3.02
CA ASP A 437 7.28 -3.95 1.92
C ASP A 437 8.47 -4.67 1.28
N HIS A 438 8.15 -5.60 0.39
CA HIS A 438 9.13 -6.39 -0.34
C HIS A 438 8.60 -6.71 -1.73
N LEU A 439 9.40 -6.44 -2.76
CA LEU A 439 9.09 -6.79 -4.14
C LEU A 439 9.70 -8.15 -4.47
N GLY A 440 8.87 -9.17 -4.70
CA GLY A 440 9.38 -10.51 -4.98
C GLY A 440 8.33 -11.58 -5.24
N LYS A 441 8.81 -12.83 -5.33
CA LYS A 441 8.03 -14.06 -5.52
C LYS A 441 8.12 -15.02 -4.33
N ASP A 442 8.92 -14.70 -3.32
CA ASP A 442 9.32 -15.56 -2.21
C ASP A 442 8.33 -15.51 -1.02
N GLY A 443 7.03 -15.52 -1.31
CA GLY A 443 5.97 -15.50 -0.30
C GLY A 443 6.09 -16.61 0.75
N VAL A 444 6.59 -17.80 0.39
CA VAL A 444 6.87 -18.87 1.38
C VAL A 444 7.84 -18.43 2.46
N LYS A 445 8.87 -17.67 2.09
CA LYS A 445 9.92 -17.20 2.99
C LYS A 445 9.35 -16.17 3.98
N PHE A 446 8.62 -15.19 3.46
CA PHE A 446 7.96 -14.15 4.27
C PHE A 446 6.81 -14.70 5.13
N GLY A 447 6.10 -15.72 4.67
CA GLY A 447 5.08 -16.41 5.46
C GLY A 447 5.65 -17.04 6.74
N LYS A 448 6.88 -17.57 6.68
CA LYS A 448 7.59 -18.07 7.87
C LYS A 448 7.95 -16.95 8.85
N ALA A 449 8.20 -15.73 8.37
CA ALA A 449 8.42 -14.55 9.21
C ALA A 449 7.11 -13.94 9.76
N GLY A 450 5.94 -14.51 9.43
CA GLY A 450 4.64 -14.10 9.96
C GLY A 450 3.79 -13.23 9.02
N PHE A 451 4.31 -12.82 7.87
CA PHE A 451 3.58 -12.00 6.90
C PHE A 451 2.50 -12.77 6.16
N ASN A 452 1.56 -12.04 5.56
CA ASN A 452 0.50 -12.57 4.71
C ASN A 452 0.62 -12.09 3.27
N ILE A 453 1.10 -10.87 3.04
CA ILE A 453 1.23 -10.32 1.70
C ILE A 453 2.63 -9.77 1.50
N ILE A 454 3.19 -10.00 0.31
CA ILE A 454 4.32 -9.24 -0.23
C ILE A 454 3.90 -8.57 -1.53
N THR A 455 4.69 -7.64 -2.03
CA THR A 455 4.45 -7.00 -3.33
C THR A 455 4.99 -7.85 -4.47
N GLY A 456 4.20 -8.02 -5.53
CA GLY A 456 4.63 -8.73 -6.72
C GLY A 456 5.76 -8.02 -7.48
N GLU A 457 6.79 -8.76 -7.90
CA GLU A 457 7.91 -8.18 -8.68
C GLU A 457 7.50 -7.74 -10.10
N GLU A 458 6.37 -8.19 -10.63
CA GLU A 458 5.89 -7.83 -11.98
C GLU A 458 5.55 -6.34 -12.15
N VAL A 459 5.36 -5.61 -11.05
CA VAL A 459 5.19 -4.16 -11.09
C VAL A 459 6.46 -3.47 -11.64
N GLY A 460 7.61 -4.06 -11.36
CA GLY A 460 8.92 -3.67 -11.86
C GLY A 460 9.21 -4.09 -13.30
N ARG A 461 8.20 -4.52 -14.06
CA ARG A 461 8.38 -4.97 -15.45
C ARG A 461 7.53 -4.11 -16.37
N GLN A 462 8.07 -3.74 -17.53
CA GLN A 462 7.29 -3.13 -18.61
C GLN A 462 6.42 -4.18 -19.28
N PHE A 463 5.22 -3.82 -19.73
CA PHE A 463 4.32 -4.75 -20.41
C PHE A 463 4.78 -4.95 -21.87
N ASN A 464 5.70 -5.90 -22.09
CA ASN A 464 6.34 -6.18 -23.37
C ASN A 464 6.59 -7.69 -23.57
N ILE A 465 6.91 -8.12 -24.80
CA ILE A 465 7.04 -9.54 -25.16
C ILE A 465 7.98 -10.33 -24.23
N GLU A 466 9.11 -9.76 -23.85
CA GLU A 466 10.13 -10.44 -23.04
C GLU A 466 9.63 -10.66 -21.61
N ASN A 467 9.12 -9.60 -20.97
CA ASN A 467 8.64 -9.64 -19.59
C ASN A 467 7.36 -10.46 -19.44
N GLU A 468 6.47 -10.41 -20.43
CA GLU A 468 5.18 -11.09 -20.37
C GLU A 468 5.33 -12.61 -20.44
N ARG A 469 6.39 -13.13 -21.08
CA ARG A 469 6.69 -14.57 -21.04
C ARG A 469 6.92 -15.05 -19.61
N ASP A 470 7.82 -14.40 -18.91
CA ASP A 470 8.12 -14.72 -17.51
C ASP A 470 6.90 -14.57 -16.59
N ILE A 471 6.05 -13.57 -16.86
CA ILE A 471 4.82 -13.33 -16.09
C ILE A 471 3.83 -14.48 -16.28
N PHE A 472 3.58 -14.90 -17.53
CA PHE A 472 2.64 -15.98 -17.82
C PHE A 472 3.19 -17.35 -17.40
N ASP A 473 4.49 -17.60 -17.51
CA ASP A 473 5.14 -18.77 -16.92
C ASP A 473 4.89 -18.83 -15.41
N TYR A 474 5.06 -17.70 -14.71
CA TYR A 474 4.79 -17.61 -13.28
C TYR A 474 3.30 -17.82 -12.94
N LEU A 475 2.38 -17.27 -13.74
CA LEU A 475 0.94 -17.48 -13.56
C LEU A 475 0.55 -18.96 -13.74
N MET A 476 1.10 -19.65 -14.75
CA MET A 476 0.90 -21.09 -14.95
C MET A 476 1.42 -21.92 -13.78
N ASP A 477 2.53 -21.54 -13.18
CA ASP A 477 3.14 -22.25 -12.04
C ASP A 477 2.57 -21.85 -10.67
N SER A 478 1.62 -20.91 -10.62
CA SER A 478 1.06 -20.38 -9.37
C SER A 478 0.45 -21.46 -8.46
N GLU A 479 -0.16 -22.51 -9.01
CA GLU A 479 -0.65 -23.65 -8.21
C GLU A 479 0.47 -24.46 -7.56
N LYS A 480 1.64 -24.57 -8.20
CA LYS A 480 2.80 -25.31 -7.67
C LYS A 480 3.52 -24.52 -6.59
N ILE A 481 3.51 -23.19 -6.73
CA ILE A 481 4.20 -22.25 -5.83
C ILE A 481 3.26 -21.78 -4.70
N GLY A 482 1.97 -22.07 -4.82
CA GLY A 482 0.90 -21.65 -3.94
C GLY A 482 1.20 -21.87 -2.46
N ASN A 483 1.10 -20.79 -1.69
CA ASN A 483 1.23 -20.81 -0.23
C ASN A 483 -0.03 -20.22 0.40
N ASN A 484 -0.47 -20.85 1.49
CA ASN A 484 -1.62 -20.41 2.28
C ASN A 484 -1.22 -19.54 3.48
N GLN A 485 0.08 -19.28 3.69
CA GLN A 485 0.54 -18.37 4.74
C GLN A 485 0.78 -16.96 4.21
N CYS A 486 1.43 -16.85 3.04
CA CYS A 486 1.74 -15.56 2.43
C CYS A 486 1.76 -15.63 0.90
N ARG A 487 1.18 -14.62 0.23
CA ARG A 487 1.07 -14.53 -1.23
C ARG A 487 1.60 -13.19 -1.74
N PRO A 488 2.33 -13.16 -2.86
CA PRO A 488 2.60 -11.92 -3.57
C PRO A 488 1.29 -11.35 -4.13
N ASN A 489 1.00 -10.07 -3.91
CA ASN A 489 -0.11 -9.39 -4.59
C ASN A 489 0.22 -9.21 -6.09
N TRP A 490 -0.79 -9.17 -6.96
CA TRP A 490 -0.66 -8.69 -8.33
C TRP A 490 -0.68 -7.17 -8.31
N ALA A 491 0.51 -6.55 -8.32
CA ALA A 491 0.63 -5.11 -8.25
C ALA A 491 0.49 -4.49 -9.64
N ILE A 492 -0.58 -3.71 -9.84
CA ILE A 492 -0.76 -2.84 -11.01
C ILE A 492 0.35 -1.78 -10.99
N ASP A 493 0.55 -1.15 -9.84
CA ASP A 493 1.56 -0.13 -9.57
C ASP A 493 1.99 -0.16 -8.08
N THR A 494 3.06 0.55 -7.74
CA THR A 494 3.37 0.94 -6.35
C THR A 494 3.72 2.42 -6.31
N HIS A 495 3.63 3.02 -5.12
CA HIS A 495 3.84 4.47 -4.95
C HIS A 495 5.28 4.95 -5.18
N ASP A 496 6.24 4.02 -5.34
CA ASP A 496 7.65 4.34 -5.54
C ASP A 496 8.14 4.13 -6.97
N MET A 497 7.36 3.54 -7.87
CA MET A 497 7.85 3.18 -9.21
C MET A 497 8.36 4.36 -10.03
N ALA A 498 7.90 5.58 -9.75
CA ALA A 498 8.37 6.79 -10.39
C ALA A 498 9.72 7.32 -9.86
N HIS A 499 10.28 6.73 -8.79
CA HIS A 499 11.56 7.14 -8.24
C HIS A 499 12.68 6.99 -9.30
N PRO A 500 13.67 7.92 -9.35
CA PRO A 500 14.74 7.88 -10.36
C PRO A 500 15.60 6.63 -10.36
N LEU A 501 15.73 5.93 -9.22
CA LEU A 501 16.47 4.66 -9.13
C LEU A 501 15.67 3.45 -9.65
N PHE A 502 14.37 3.60 -9.89
CA PHE A 502 13.51 2.59 -10.51
C PHE A 502 13.25 2.96 -11.97
N PHE A 503 12.09 3.55 -12.29
CA PHE A 503 11.75 3.93 -13.67
C PHE A 503 11.88 5.42 -13.96
N GLY A 504 12.00 6.27 -12.93
CA GLY A 504 12.04 7.72 -13.08
C GLY A 504 10.78 8.33 -13.71
N LYS A 505 9.70 7.54 -13.85
CA LYS A 505 8.47 7.94 -14.53
C LYS A 505 7.27 7.16 -13.98
N GLU A 506 6.19 7.89 -13.71
CA GLU A 506 4.90 7.35 -13.25
C GLU A 506 4.33 6.31 -14.23
N LEU A 507 3.68 5.27 -13.71
CA LEU A 507 3.16 4.17 -14.52
C LEU A 507 2.15 4.65 -15.58
N ALA A 508 1.22 5.52 -15.19
CA ALA A 508 0.22 6.09 -16.10
C ALA A 508 0.86 6.75 -17.34
N LEU A 509 2.01 7.41 -17.16
CA LEU A 509 2.75 8.06 -18.24
C LEU A 509 3.64 7.08 -19.02
N ARG A 510 4.05 5.97 -18.39
CA ARG A 510 4.90 4.93 -18.99
C ARG A 510 4.09 4.03 -19.93
N GLU A 511 2.97 3.51 -19.45
CA GLU A 511 2.18 2.45 -20.11
C GLU A 511 0.98 2.99 -20.92
N GLY A 512 0.50 4.20 -20.59
CA GLY A 512 -0.66 4.81 -21.24
C GLY A 512 -1.96 4.00 -21.08
N ARG A 513 -2.98 4.32 -21.87
CA ARG A 513 -4.32 3.70 -21.78
C ARG A 513 -4.28 2.18 -21.96
N VAL A 514 -3.64 1.72 -23.03
CA VAL A 514 -3.64 0.31 -23.43
C VAL A 514 -2.89 -0.52 -22.39
N GLY A 515 -1.71 -0.08 -21.95
CA GLY A 515 -0.93 -0.82 -20.97
C GLY A 515 -1.56 -0.85 -19.58
N MET A 516 -2.22 0.24 -19.15
CA MET A 516 -2.97 0.23 -17.89
C MET A 516 -4.16 -0.75 -17.94
N LEU A 517 -4.95 -0.73 -19.02
CA LEU A 517 -6.05 -1.67 -19.20
C LEU A 517 -5.56 -3.11 -19.36
N ALA A 518 -4.40 -3.34 -20.00
CA ALA A 518 -3.75 -4.65 -20.08
C ALA A 518 -3.42 -5.20 -18.70
N ARG A 519 -2.82 -4.40 -17.83
CA ARG A 519 -2.53 -4.79 -16.44
C ARG A 519 -3.79 -5.12 -15.65
N PHE A 520 -4.83 -4.30 -15.76
CA PHE A 520 -6.12 -4.58 -15.10
C PHE A 520 -6.76 -5.87 -15.63
N PHE A 521 -6.78 -6.05 -16.95
CA PHE A 521 -7.36 -7.24 -17.58
C PHE A 521 -6.65 -8.52 -17.14
N VAL A 522 -5.31 -8.55 -17.19
CA VAL A 522 -4.53 -9.71 -16.75
C VAL A 522 -4.69 -9.96 -15.25
N SER A 523 -4.80 -8.91 -14.43
CA SER A 523 -5.02 -9.06 -12.98
C SER A 523 -6.31 -9.80 -12.60
N ARG A 524 -7.30 -9.83 -13.51
CA ARG A 524 -8.62 -10.47 -13.31
C ARG A 524 -8.78 -11.78 -14.06
N PHE A 525 -8.28 -11.84 -15.30
CA PHE A 525 -8.53 -12.96 -16.20
C PHE A 525 -7.31 -13.84 -16.45
N GLY A 526 -6.09 -13.32 -16.24
CA GLY A 526 -4.87 -14.15 -16.25
C GLY A 526 -4.53 -14.68 -14.86
N ASN A 527 -4.68 -13.85 -13.84
CA ASN A 527 -4.51 -14.21 -12.44
C ASN A 527 -5.82 -14.82 -11.90
N VAL A 528 -5.93 -16.15 -11.91
CA VAL A 528 -7.13 -16.94 -11.59
C VAL A 528 -6.81 -18.12 -10.66
N GLY A 529 -7.82 -18.89 -10.27
CA GLY A 529 -7.65 -20.11 -9.48
C GLY A 529 -7.62 -19.90 -7.95
N PRO A 530 -7.46 -20.97 -7.16
CA PRO A 530 -7.47 -20.92 -5.69
C PRO A 530 -6.26 -20.18 -5.11
N TYR A 531 -5.19 -20.05 -5.90
CA TYR A 531 -3.97 -19.30 -5.57
C TYR A 531 -3.90 -17.94 -6.25
N ARG A 532 -5.05 -17.40 -6.70
CA ARG A 532 -5.14 -16.03 -7.18
C ARG A 532 -4.44 -15.08 -6.22
N ARG A 533 -3.62 -14.22 -6.80
CA ARG A 533 -2.91 -13.15 -6.12
C ARG A 533 -3.85 -11.96 -5.88
N PRO A 534 -3.95 -11.41 -4.67
CA PRO A 534 -4.66 -10.16 -4.40
C PRO A 534 -4.26 -9.05 -5.37
N LYS A 535 -5.19 -8.34 -5.99
CA LYS A 535 -4.85 -7.16 -6.80
C LYS A 535 -4.41 -6.04 -5.86
N TYR A 536 -3.34 -5.34 -6.21
CA TYR A 536 -2.88 -4.14 -5.53
C TYR A 536 -2.76 -3.00 -6.54
N GLU A 537 -3.45 -1.89 -6.29
CA GLU A 537 -3.44 -0.71 -7.16
C GLU A 537 -3.15 0.56 -6.37
N VAL A 538 -2.88 1.66 -7.07
CA VAL A 538 -2.64 2.96 -6.49
C VAL A 538 -3.79 3.90 -6.89
N ILE A 539 -4.22 4.77 -5.99
CA ILE A 539 -5.24 5.77 -6.30
C ILE A 539 -4.82 6.60 -7.52
N GLY A 540 -5.75 6.80 -8.46
CA GLY A 540 -5.51 7.56 -9.68
C GLY A 540 -5.21 6.69 -10.91
N ASN A 541 -4.75 5.44 -10.73
CA ASN A 541 -4.55 4.49 -11.83
C ASN A 541 -5.82 4.25 -12.66
N GLN A 542 -6.98 4.35 -12.03
CA GLN A 542 -8.30 4.11 -12.62
C GLN A 542 -8.67 5.19 -13.66
N VAL A 543 -7.98 6.33 -13.65
CA VAL A 543 -8.26 7.47 -14.54
C VAL A 543 -7.01 8.03 -15.23
N LEU A 544 -5.85 7.36 -15.12
CA LEU A 544 -4.53 7.84 -15.55
C LEU A 544 -4.03 9.12 -14.86
N ALA A 545 -4.45 9.35 -13.61
CA ALA A 545 -3.87 10.43 -12.83
C ALA A 545 -2.38 10.15 -12.54
N SER A 546 -1.61 11.19 -12.24
CA SER A 546 -0.16 11.07 -12.01
C SER A 546 0.32 11.94 -10.86
N GLY A 547 1.48 11.61 -10.29
CA GLY A 547 2.12 12.39 -9.23
C GLY A 547 2.06 11.74 -7.84
N ILE A 548 1.70 10.47 -7.72
CA ILE A 548 1.62 9.80 -6.41
C ILE A 548 2.99 9.80 -5.71
N HIS A 549 4.07 9.56 -6.45
CA HIS A 549 5.42 9.59 -5.89
C HIS A 549 5.79 11.00 -5.40
N ARG A 550 5.35 12.04 -6.12
CA ARG A 550 5.56 13.43 -5.69
C ARG A 550 4.75 13.74 -4.43
N ALA A 551 3.49 13.33 -4.37
CA ALA A 551 2.62 13.52 -3.19
C ALA A 551 3.15 12.82 -1.92
N ASN A 552 3.96 11.76 -2.07
CA ASN A 552 4.66 11.14 -0.95
C ASN A 552 5.85 11.97 -0.44
N ASN A 553 6.43 12.80 -1.31
CA ASN A 553 7.65 13.55 -1.02
C ASN A 553 7.43 15.05 -0.87
N ARG A 554 6.20 15.54 -1.13
CA ARG A 554 5.80 16.94 -1.12
C ARG A 554 4.33 17.09 -0.72
N PRO A 555 3.95 18.23 -0.13
CA PRO A 555 2.54 18.55 0.16
C PRO A 555 1.81 18.96 -1.13
N GLU A 556 1.59 17.99 -2.01
CA GLU A 556 0.96 18.17 -3.33
C GLU A 556 -0.07 17.06 -3.59
N SER A 557 -1.05 17.34 -4.43
CA SER A 557 -2.06 16.37 -4.87
C SER A 557 -1.68 15.64 -6.16
N LEU A 558 -2.48 14.63 -6.55
CA LEU A 558 -2.41 14.08 -7.89
C LEU A 558 -2.81 15.12 -8.94
N ALA A 559 -2.18 15.03 -10.10
CA ALA A 559 -2.69 15.64 -11.32
C ALA A 559 -3.86 14.78 -11.84
N TRP A 560 -5.07 15.07 -11.37
CA TRP A 560 -6.29 14.36 -11.76
C TRP A 560 -6.63 14.56 -13.25
N THR A 561 -6.83 13.45 -13.94
CA THR A 561 -7.30 13.37 -15.32
C THR A 561 -8.73 12.83 -15.36
N GLU A 562 -9.43 13.10 -16.47
CA GLU A 562 -10.78 12.57 -16.74
C GLU A 562 -10.72 11.60 -17.91
N ASP A 563 -9.80 10.63 -17.86
CA ASP A 563 -9.67 9.64 -18.93
C ASP A 563 -10.84 8.65 -18.87
N LEU A 564 -11.95 9.04 -19.49
CA LEU A 564 -13.19 8.26 -19.51
C LEU A 564 -13.01 6.88 -20.15
N VAL A 565 -12.04 6.74 -21.08
CA VAL A 565 -11.74 5.46 -21.71
C VAL A 565 -11.19 4.48 -20.68
N VAL A 566 -10.18 4.90 -19.91
CA VAL A 566 -9.60 4.05 -18.86
C VAL A 566 -10.58 3.85 -17.70
N PHE A 567 -11.30 4.88 -17.29
CA PHE A 567 -12.30 4.78 -16.23
C PHE A 567 -13.41 3.76 -16.56
N ASN A 568 -13.99 3.87 -17.76
CA ASN A 568 -15.03 2.94 -18.20
C ASN A 568 -14.46 1.54 -18.43
N GLY A 569 -13.25 1.42 -19.00
CA GLY A 569 -12.59 0.13 -19.17
C GLY A 569 -12.30 -0.58 -17.84
N TYR A 570 -11.82 0.16 -16.83
CA TYR A 570 -11.61 -0.34 -15.47
C TYR A 570 -12.90 -0.90 -14.87
N HIS A 571 -13.98 -0.11 -14.82
CA HIS A 571 -15.25 -0.57 -14.25
C HIS A 571 -15.85 -1.75 -14.99
N GLN A 572 -15.66 -1.86 -16.31
CA GLN A 572 -16.19 -2.96 -17.09
C GLN A 572 -15.40 -4.25 -16.93
N ILE A 573 -14.07 -4.16 -16.83
CA ILE A 573 -13.23 -5.30 -16.46
C ILE A 573 -13.68 -5.84 -15.08
N GLU A 574 -13.90 -4.94 -14.12
CA GLU A 574 -14.34 -5.30 -12.77
C GLU A 574 -15.78 -5.86 -12.73
N ASP A 575 -16.72 -5.28 -13.48
CA ASP A 575 -18.10 -5.80 -13.60
C ASP A 575 -18.12 -7.21 -14.17
N LEU A 576 -17.30 -7.46 -15.20
CA LEU A 576 -17.20 -8.79 -15.78
C LEU A 576 -16.51 -9.77 -14.84
N TYR A 577 -15.45 -9.34 -14.17
CA TYR A 577 -14.80 -10.15 -13.15
C TYR A 577 -15.80 -10.55 -12.06
N ASP A 578 -16.60 -9.61 -11.55
CA ASP A 578 -17.61 -9.92 -10.54
C ASP A 578 -18.66 -10.92 -11.01
N ALA A 579 -19.03 -10.89 -12.30
CA ALA A 579 -19.96 -11.85 -12.89
C ALA A 579 -19.35 -13.25 -13.08
N LEU A 580 -18.03 -13.34 -13.28
CA LEU A 580 -17.33 -14.59 -13.59
C LEU A 580 -16.49 -15.14 -12.41
N LYS A 581 -16.32 -14.39 -11.32
CA LYS A 581 -15.32 -14.69 -10.28
C LYS A 581 -15.46 -16.08 -9.68
N ASP A 582 -16.68 -16.59 -9.53
CA ASP A 582 -16.89 -17.92 -8.97
C ASP A 582 -16.48 -19.03 -9.94
N GLU A 583 -16.64 -18.83 -11.26
CA GLU A 583 -16.08 -19.75 -12.27
C GLU A 583 -14.54 -19.62 -12.31
N LEU A 584 -14.01 -18.38 -12.28
CA LEU A 584 -12.57 -18.12 -12.38
C LEU A 584 -11.77 -18.61 -11.17
N LYS A 585 -12.37 -18.73 -9.97
CA LYS A 585 -11.73 -19.33 -8.79
C LYS A 585 -11.35 -20.79 -9.00
N ASP A 586 -12.03 -21.47 -9.90
CA ASP A 586 -11.83 -22.89 -10.23
C ASP A 586 -11.18 -23.07 -11.61
N CYS A 587 -10.58 -22.00 -12.14
CA CYS A 587 -9.84 -22.02 -13.40
C CYS A 587 -8.33 -22.09 -13.16
N ARG A 588 -7.62 -22.64 -14.15
CA ARG A 588 -6.16 -22.56 -14.24
C ARG A 588 -5.72 -22.26 -15.67
N ILE A 589 -4.58 -21.58 -15.82
CA ILE A 589 -3.97 -21.41 -17.14
C ILE A 589 -3.37 -22.75 -17.59
N ILE A 590 -3.75 -23.22 -18.77
CA ILE A 590 -3.21 -24.47 -19.35
C ILE A 590 -2.23 -24.21 -20.50
N SER A 591 -2.34 -23.05 -21.15
CA SER A 591 -1.44 -22.64 -22.21
C SER A 591 -1.51 -21.13 -22.43
N TYR A 592 -0.44 -20.58 -22.98
CA TYR A 592 -0.43 -19.24 -23.53
C TYR A 592 0.50 -19.17 -24.76
N GLU A 593 0.25 -18.18 -25.61
CA GLU A 593 1.07 -17.86 -26.78
C GLU A 593 1.28 -16.34 -26.83
N ILE A 594 2.54 -15.93 -26.99
CA ILE A 594 2.92 -14.52 -27.09
C ILE A 594 3.25 -14.22 -28.55
N GLY A 595 2.34 -13.50 -29.21
CA GLY A 595 2.59 -12.92 -30.52
C GLY A 595 3.31 -11.59 -30.45
N LEU A 596 3.52 -10.96 -31.60
CA LEU A 596 4.18 -9.64 -31.67
C LEU A 596 3.35 -8.52 -31.03
N LYS A 597 2.02 -8.66 -31.00
CA LYS A 597 1.09 -7.59 -30.60
C LYS A 597 0.05 -8.02 -29.57
N ASN A 598 -0.11 -9.32 -29.35
CA ASN A 598 -1.11 -9.85 -28.43
C ASN A 598 -0.56 -11.06 -27.70
N ILE A 599 -1.07 -11.26 -26.50
CA ILE A 599 -0.91 -12.50 -25.74
C ILE A 599 -2.27 -13.19 -25.77
N VAL A 600 -2.26 -14.47 -26.09
CA VAL A 600 -3.45 -15.34 -26.02
C VAL A 600 -3.20 -16.35 -24.93
N PHE A 601 -4.12 -16.49 -23.98
CA PHE A 601 -4.02 -17.49 -22.92
C PHE A 601 -5.32 -18.28 -22.81
N THR A 602 -5.20 -19.56 -22.48
CA THR A 602 -6.32 -20.48 -22.33
C THR A 602 -6.45 -20.90 -20.89
N LEU A 603 -7.65 -20.74 -20.33
CA LEU A 603 -8.01 -21.25 -19.02
C LEU A 603 -8.86 -22.50 -19.17
N GLU A 604 -8.59 -23.49 -18.34
CA GLU A 604 -9.45 -24.66 -18.15
C GLU A 604 -10.29 -24.45 -16.89
N TYR A 605 -11.61 -24.59 -17.00
CA TYR A 605 -12.51 -24.59 -15.84
C TYR A 605 -12.62 -26.02 -15.30
N LEU A 606 -12.05 -26.29 -14.12
CA LEU A 606 -11.82 -27.66 -13.63
C LEU A 606 -13.08 -28.50 -13.39
N HIS A 607 -14.24 -27.87 -13.19
CA HIS A 607 -15.48 -28.54 -12.82
C HIS A 607 -16.48 -28.69 -13.96
N ARG A 608 -16.17 -28.17 -15.14
CA ARG A 608 -17.02 -28.30 -16.33
C ARG A 608 -16.14 -28.57 -17.53
N ASN A 609 -16.68 -29.20 -18.57
CA ASN A 609 -15.95 -29.25 -19.84
C ASN A 609 -16.05 -27.87 -20.55
N ALA A 610 -15.46 -26.84 -19.96
CA ALA A 610 -15.49 -25.47 -20.43
C ALA A 610 -14.11 -24.81 -20.36
N PHE A 611 -13.85 -23.91 -21.29
CA PHE A 611 -12.59 -23.19 -21.41
C PHE A 611 -12.84 -21.70 -21.54
N PHE A 612 -11.91 -20.90 -21.06
CA PHE A 612 -11.85 -19.48 -21.39
C PHE A 612 -10.65 -19.18 -22.26
N ILE A 613 -10.79 -18.23 -23.18
CA ILE A 613 -9.71 -17.71 -23.98
C ILE A 613 -9.65 -16.20 -23.73
N GLY A 614 -8.52 -15.77 -23.18
CA GLY A 614 -8.22 -14.35 -23.00
C GLY A 614 -7.23 -13.89 -24.06
N ILE A 615 -7.47 -12.69 -24.61
CA ILE A 615 -6.54 -12.00 -25.50
C ILE A 615 -6.31 -10.60 -24.95
N VAL A 616 -5.04 -10.22 -24.82
CA VAL A 616 -4.62 -8.91 -24.31
C VAL A 616 -3.56 -8.32 -25.23
N PRO A 617 -3.61 -7.02 -25.56
CA PRO A 617 -2.61 -6.39 -26.42
C PRO A 617 -1.29 -6.16 -25.68
N ILE A 618 -0.19 -6.16 -26.43
CA ILE A 618 1.14 -5.79 -25.95
C ILE A 618 1.41 -4.33 -26.34
N PRO A 619 1.41 -3.38 -25.39
CA PRO A 619 1.49 -1.95 -25.66
C PRO A 619 2.89 -1.48 -26.10
N ILE A 620 3.95 -2.19 -25.72
CA ILE A 620 5.34 -1.83 -26.04
C ILE A 620 5.97 -2.90 -26.92
N VAL A 621 6.35 -2.52 -28.15
CA VAL A 621 7.03 -3.42 -29.11
C VAL A 621 8.34 -2.77 -29.54
N ASN A 622 9.47 -3.45 -29.31
CA ASN A 622 10.83 -2.95 -29.63
C ASN A 622 11.17 -1.57 -29.02
N GLY A 623 10.77 -1.34 -27.76
CA GLY A 623 11.05 -0.09 -27.04
C GLY A 623 10.28 1.14 -27.55
N LYS A 624 9.30 0.95 -28.44
CA LYS A 624 8.38 2.00 -28.88
C LYS A 624 6.98 1.70 -28.36
N ASN A 625 6.31 2.72 -27.82
CA ASN A 625 4.88 2.65 -27.58
C ASN A 625 4.20 2.35 -28.93
N CYS A 626 3.42 1.29 -28.97
CA CYS A 626 2.62 0.93 -30.14
C CYS A 626 1.46 1.93 -30.22
N ASN A 627 1.75 3.18 -30.58
CA ASN A 627 0.73 4.22 -30.54
C ASN A 627 -0.31 4.05 -31.66
N ASP A 628 -0.03 3.39 -32.78
CA ASP A 628 -0.99 3.30 -33.89
C ASP A 628 -0.78 2.14 -34.89
N CYS A 629 0.03 1.12 -34.60
CA CYS A 629 0.36 0.08 -35.59
C CYS A 629 -0.52 -1.18 -35.45
N LEU A 630 -1.69 -1.17 -36.11
CA LEU A 630 -2.77 -2.15 -35.97
C LEU A 630 -3.05 -2.99 -37.22
N GLU A 631 -2.04 -3.71 -37.71
CA GLU A 631 -2.27 -4.92 -38.51
C GLU A 631 -1.89 -6.13 -37.65
N SER A 632 -2.83 -7.03 -37.39
CA SER A 632 -2.54 -8.29 -36.69
C SER A 632 -1.64 -9.18 -37.56
N GLU A 633 -0.83 -10.02 -36.94
CA GLU A 633 -0.25 -11.16 -37.64
C GLU A 633 -0.54 -12.44 -36.85
N LYS A 634 -0.87 -13.47 -37.62
CA LYS A 634 -1.07 -14.89 -37.35
C LYS A 634 -2.28 -15.32 -36.52
N SER A 635 -3.00 -16.24 -37.14
CA SER A 635 -3.96 -17.13 -36.56
C SER A 635 -3.38 -18.04 -35.48
N PHE A 636 -4.15 -18.24 -34.42
CA PHE A 636 -3.89 -19.17 -33.34
C PHE A 636 -4.66 -20.47 -33.60
N VAL A 637 -4.03 -21.62 -33.45
CA VAL A 637 -4.71 -22.91 -33.58
C VAL A 637 -4.88 -23.52 -32.19
N LEU A 638 -6.09 -23.47 -31.68
CA LEU A 638 -6.46 -24.13 -30.43
C LEU A 638 -6.86 -25.57 -30.74
N ARG A 639 -6.13 -26.52 -30.16
CA ARG A 639 -6.37 -27.96 -30.38
C ARG A 639 -7.41 -28.49 -29.41
N ASN A 640 -8.21 -29.46 -29.86
CA ASN A 640 -9.24 -30.17 -29.07
C ASN A 640 -10.44 -29.30 -28.59
N LEU A 641 -10.73 -28.19 -29.27
CA LEU A 641 -11.82 -27.27 -28.90
C LEU A 641 -12.93 -27.12 -29.97
N GLY A 642 -12.90 -27.91 -31.05
CA GLY A 642 -13.94 -27.86 -32.07
C GLY A 642 -15.31 -28.39 -31.61
N GLY A 643 -16.39 -27.93 -32.26
CA GLY A 643 -17.78 -28.32 -31.93
C GLY A 643 -18.38 -27.65 -30.67
N ARG A 644 -17.68 -26.69 -30.06
CA ARG A 644 -18.11 -26.01 -28.83
C ARG A 644 -19.00 -24.79 -29.10
N LYS A 645 -19.99 -24.57 -28.23
CA LYS A 645 -20.73 -23.31 -28.16
C LYS A 645 -19.80 -22.24 -27.61
N MET A 646 -19.87 -21.06 -28.19
CA MET A 646 -18.94 -19.98 -27.92
C MET A 646 -19.72 -18.76 -27.47
N GLU A 647 -19.24 -18.12 -26.39
CA GLU A 647 -19.87 -16.96 -25.77
C GLU A 647 -18.80 -15.89 -25.56
N CYS A 648 -19.02 -14.70 -26.11
CA CYS A 648 -18.09 -13.59 -26.02
C CYS A 648 -18.52 -12.61 -24.93
N PHE A 649 -17.65 -12.36 -23.95
CA PHE A 649 -17.92 -11.46 -22.83
C PHE A 649 -17.36 -10.05 -23.04
N VAL A 650 -16.15 -9.94 -23.60
CA VAL A 650 -15.49 -8.68 -23.98
C VAL A 650 -14.97 -8.81 -25.39
N SER A 651 -15.16 -7.78 -26.21
CA SER A 651 -14.53 -7.63 -27.52
C SER A 651 -14.38 -6.14 -27.80
N THR A 652 -13.16 -5.61 -27.62
CA THR A 652 -12.83 -4.23 -27.99
C THR A 652 -11.45 -4.17 -28.63
N THR A 653 -11.29 -3.31 -29.63
CA THR A 653 -10.01 -3.07 -30.28
C THR A 653 -9.17 -2.11 -29.45
N ALA A 654 -7.84 -2.19 -29.57
CA ALA A 654 -6.92 -1.24 -28.91
C ALA A 654 -7.04 0.19 -29.49
N LYS A 655 -7.64 0.32 -30.68
CA LYS A 655 -7.96 1.58 -31.38
C LYS A 655 -9.15 2.28 -30.72
N GLN A 656 -10.22 1.53 -30.49
CA GLN A 656 -11.49 2.08 -30.01
C GLN A 656 -11.52 2.15 -28.48
N LEU A 657 -11.00 1.12 -27.80
CA LEU A 657 -11.07 0.96 -26.34
C LEU A 657 -12.48 1.23 -25.78
N ASP A 658 -13.51 0.93 -26.58
CA ASP A 658 -14.90 1.08 -26.19
C ASP A 658 -15.40 -0.28 -25.70
N PHE A 659 -15.28 -0.50 -24.39
CA PHE A 659 -15.79 -1.71 -23.78
C PHE A 659 -17.35 -1.71 -23.74
N THR A 660 -18.00 -0.54 -23.87
CA THR A 660 -19.48 -0.44 -23.75
C THR A 660 -20.21 -0.97 -24.97
N ASN A 661 -19.65 -0.74 -26.16
CA ASN A 661 -20.17 -1.27 -27.41
C ASN A 661 -19.33 -2.48 -27.81
N ARG A 662 -19.80 -3.68 -27.44
CA ARG A 662 -19.17 -4.92 -27.90
C ARG A 662 -19.08 -4.88 -29.42
N CYS A 663 -17.87 -4.84 -29.97
CA CYS A 663 -17.69 -5.12 -31.39
C CYS A 663 -18.26 -6.50 -31.67
N LEU A 664 -18.92 -6.67 -32.82
CA LEU A 664 -19.35 -8.00 -33.22
C LEU A 664 -18.12 -8.89 -33.22
N LYS A 665 -18.24 -10.10 -32.67
CA LYS A 665 -17.11 -11.02 -32.60
C LYS A 665 -16.50 -11.22 -33.99
N GLU A 666 -17.34 -11.26 -35.02
CA GLU A 666 -16.95 -11.40 -36.42
C GLU A 666 -16.03 -10.28 -36.90
N ASP A 667 -16.06 -9.10 -36.26
CA ASP A 667 -15.19 -7.97 -36.58
C ASP A 667 -13.79 -8.14 -35.97
N PHE A 668 -13.68 -8.91 -34.88
CA PHE A 668 -12.43 -9.07 -34.12
C PHE A 668 -11.70 -10.38 -34.44
N ILE A 669 -12.44 -11.47 -34.63
CA ILE A 669 -11.89 -12.79 -34.93
C ILE A 669 -12.64 -13.51 -36.05
N GLN A 670 -11.88 -14.17 -36.92
CA GLN A 670 -12.38 -15.21 -37.80
C GLN A 670 -12.12 -16.57 -37.15
N ILE A 671 -13.15 -17.42 -37.07
CA ILE A 671 -13.00 -18.79 -36.57
C ILE A 671 -13.16 -19.75 -37.74
N ASP A 672 -12.10 -20.52 -38.03
CA ASP A 672 -12.17 -21.65 -38.95
C ASP A 672 -12.19 -22.96 -38.15
N GLY A 673 -13.24 -23.76 -38.33
CA GLY A 673 -13.27 -25.13 -37.83
C GLY A 673 -12.38 -26.01 -38.72
N GLY A 674 -11.35 -26.63 -38.16
CA GLY A 674 -10.48 -27.51 -38.96
C GLY A 674 -11.25 -28.70 -39.55
N GLU A 675 -10.78 -29.25 -40.68
CA GLU A 675 -11.44 -30.33 -41.45
C GLU A 675 -11.78 -31.59 -40.62
N SER A 676 -11.13 -31.80 -39.47
CA SER A 676 -11.40 -32.93 -38.56
C SER A 676 -12.35 -32.63 -37.39
N GLY A 677 -12.87 -31.39 -37.27
CA GLY A 677 -13.72 -30.96 -36.15
C GLY A 677 -13.02 -30.92 -34.79
N GLN A 678 -11.72 -31.26 -34.70
CA GLN A 678 -10.97 -31.29 -33.44
C GLN A 678 -10.26 -29.96 -33.12
N ASN A 679 -9.85 -29.20 -34.14
CA ASN A 679 -9.10 -27.96 -33.94
C ASN A 679 -9.96 -26.73 -34.26
N MET A 680 -9.83 -25.69 -33.45
CA MET A 680 -10.41 -24.37 -33.67
C MET A 680 -9.29 -23.39 -34.01
N LYS A 681 -9.29 -22.83 -35.21
CA LYS A 681 -8.36 -21.76 -35.58
C LYS A 681 -9.04 -20.42 -35.33
N ILE A 682 -8.43 -19.57 -34.50
CA ILE A 682 -8.88 -18.19 -34.22
C ILE A 682 -7.90 -17.24 -34.90
N GLU A 683 -8.36 -16.49 -35.88
CA GLU A 683 -7.57 -15.49 -36.59
C GLU A 683 -8.00 -14.09 -36.14
N LEU A 684 -7.09 -13.38 -35.46
CA LEU A 684 -7.33 -12.01 -35.02
C LEU A 684 -7.27 -11.07 -36.22
N LYS A 685 -8.28 -10.22 -36.39
CA LYS A 685 -8.31 -9.14 -37.39
C LYS A 685 -7.65 -7.86 -36.88
N GLU A 686 -7.75 -7.61 -35.57
CA GLU A 686 -7.13 -6.46 -34.90
C GLU A 686 -6.53 -6.86 -33.54
N SER A 687 -5.69 -5.99 -32.98
CA SER A 687 -5.21 -6.14 -31.59
C SER A 687 -6.18 -5.48 -30.62
N GLY A 688 -6.34 -6.06 -29.42
CA GLY A 688 -7.35 -5.61 -28.47
C GLY A 688 -7.61 -6.61 -27.37
N PHE A 689 -8.70 -6.38 -26.64
CA PHE A 689 -9.11 -7.16 -25.48
C PHE A 689 -10.26 -8.08 -25.86
N LEU A 690 -10.10 -9.38 -25.60
CA LEU A 690 -11.11 -10.39 -25.86
C LEU A 690 -11.18 -11.37 -24.69
N LEU A 691 -12.39 -11.69 -24.23
CA LEU A 691 -12.63 -12.82 -23.34
C LEU A 691 -13.78 -13.66 -23.89
N ILE A 692 -13.49 -14.92 -24.18
CA ILE A 692 -14.44 -15.89 -24.73
C ILE A 692 -14.55 -17.08 -23.80
N ARG A 693 -15.76 -17.58 -23.59
CA ARG A 693 -16.00 -18.91 -23.01
C ARG A 693 -16.42 -19.89 -24.09
N LEU A 694 -15.88 -21.10 -24.01
CA LEU A 694 -16.19 -22.23 -24.84
C LEU A 694 -16.81 -23.33 -23.97
N THR A 695 -18.03 -23.76 -24.29
CA THR A 695 -18.73 -24.86 -23.61
C THR A 695 -19.07 -25.96 -24.60
N GLU A 696 -19.28 -27.20 -24.16
CA GLU A 696 -19.85 -28.22 -25.03
C GLU A 696 -21.20 -27.75 -25.60
N GLN A 697 -21.51 -28.14 -26.84
CA GLN A 697 -22.88 -28.12 -27.31
C GLN A 697 -23.65 -29.14 -26.48
N GLU A 698 -24.66 -28.71 -25.72
CA GLU A 698 -25.65 -29.66 -25.20
C GLU A 698 -26.16 -30.44 -26.40
N GLY A 699 -25.91 -31.76 -26.40
CA GLY A 699 -26.44 -32.63 -27.43
C GLY A 699 -27.93 -32.36 -27.53
N TYR A 700 -28.41 -32.01 -28.73
CA TYR A 700 -29.81 -32.19 -29.03
C TYR A 700 -30.10 -33.66 -28.68
N GLU A 701 -30.78 -33.90 -27.55
CA GLU A 701 -31.49 -35.16 -27.37
C GLU A 701 -32.37 -35.28 -28.60
N GLU A 702 -31.98 -36.15 -29.53
CA GLU A 702 -32.88 -36.62 -30.56
C GLU A 702 -34.06 -37.23 -29.81
N ASN A 703 -35.11 -36.42 -29.64
CA ASN A 703 -36.44 -36.90 -29.32
C ASN A 703 -36.88 -37.75 -30.52
N GLY A 704 -36.40 -39.00 -30.52
CA GLY A 704 -36.80 -40.05 -31.43
C GLY A 704 -38.29 -40.29 -31.24
N LYS A 705 -39.05 -39.89 -32.25
CA LYS A 705 -40.39 -40.42 -32.53
C LYS A 705 -40.29 -41.83 -33.10
#